data_AF-A0A0B5GIT5-F1
#
_entry.id   AF-A0A0B5GIT5-F1
#
_cell.length_a   1.000
_cell.length_b   1.000
_cell.length_c   1.000
_cell.angle_alpha   90.00
_cell.angle_beta   90.00
_cell.angle_gamma   90.00
#
_symmetry.space_group_name_H-M   'P 1'
#
loop_
_entity.id
_entity.type
_entity.pdbx_description
1 polymer ?
#
loop_
_entity_poly.entity_id
_entity_poly.type
_entity_poly.pdbx_seq_one_letter_code
_entity_poly.pdbx_strand_id
1 'polypeptide(L)'
;MATAENTELIDRFEEFYRNYYRNEIGELAQKYPNDQKSLYIDWDDLYRFDPDLADDYRTKPEQIQEYAEEALRLYDLPVDVSLGQAHVRVRNLPESEDIRDLRHEHHGNLVAVRGIIRKATDVRPKVIEAAFECQRCGTLTRIPQTAGDFQEPHDCQGCERQGPFRLNTDQSQFIDAQKLRVQESPEGLRGGETPQSIDINIEDDITGHVTAGDHVRVTGILKLDQRGNDNEKSPMFDIYMEGVSVEIEDEQFEDMEITDADKKEIVELSNEADIYDKMVGAIAPSIYGYEKEKLAMMLQLFSGVTKELPDGSRIRGDLHMLLIGDPGTGKCVHGDTRVTLADGHERPIREVVESNLDDPKPVDDGVWDTVDFDVPSLQSDGTVATQNATKVWKRKAPETLYRIRTATGRELDVTPSHPLFVQSNGRFQARKAEELESGTHVAVPRKVSTNARNELDVTFRQSQAHNRIDLDLPPQWTPELARLIGYIVAEGYVEQRPDNTGYVSITNNDREVLDDAKSVLETLNLNVTERSSHEGKTTRELLCSAGEFVSFLASLDETLLQSSAERRVPQDIMRASDNVVTGFIRGYIEGEGHVSTSQREITVASMSKPLLEDVRTLLVTQGITAQLQPRNNGSYRLRISGNSFHDYAEQIGFITARKTEACRQFEGTHGNTNLDIVPNLGPELRRIREALGLTQSECGLPRSTYQHYERGRRNPSRDSLESVLDAFQARLAEMNNDTPISDTARSDGGGTGSLRQDLDSLTAFVEGDMAWDRIESIEPIEHDEKWVYDLEIEGTHNYLTNGVVSHNSQMLSYIENIAPRSVYTSGKGSSSAGLTAAAVRDDFGDGQQWTLEAGALVLADQGIAAIDELDKMSPEDRSAMHEALEQQRISVSKAGINATLKSRCSLLGAANPKYGRFDQYEPIGEQIDLEPALISRFDLIFTVTDKPDEEKDRNLAEHIIQTNYAGELHTHRTENPTSNFSEEEVGTVTEEVAPTIEPDLLRKYVAYAKRNCFPTMTEEAKSRIEDFYVDLRMKGQDEDAPVPVTARKLEALVRLAEASARIRLSDTVDEADADRAVDIAHYCLKEIGVDPETGEFDADVVETGQSKTQRDRIQNIKGIISDIEDEYDEGAPADVVIERAEEVGIDESKAEHEIDKLKQKGEVYEPRTDHLRTT
;
A
#
# COMPACT_ATOMS: atom_id res chain seq x y z
N MET A 1 18.79 -45.21 -42.34
CA MET A 1 17.60 -46.03 -42.70
C MET A 1 16.44 -45.38 -41.99
N ALA A 2 15.65 -44.56 -42.69
CA ALA A 2 14.44 -43.99 -42.13
C ALA A 2 13.36 -45.08 -42.06
N THR A 3 12.71 -45.21 -40.91
CA THR A 3 11.51 -46.03 -40.70
C THR A 3 10.37 -45.50 -41.57
N ALA A 4 9.44 -46.37 -42.00
CA ALA A 4 8.31 -45.99 -42.86
C ALA A 4 7.45 -44.86 -42.26
N GLU A 5 7.37 -44.76 -40.93
CA GLU A 5 6.69 -43.69 -40.19
C GLU A 5 7.34 -42.31 -40.40
N ASN A 6 8.65 -42.23 -40.62
CA ASN A 6 9.35 -40.94 -40.77
C ASN A 6 9.07 -40.30 -42.13
N THR A 7 8.82 -41.10 -43.18
CA THR A 7 8.47 -40.59 -44.51
C THR A 7 7.05 -40.04 -44.54
N GLU A 8 6.12 -40.67 -43.81
CA GLU A 8 4.73 -40.22 -43.72
C GLU A 8 4.59 -38.85 -43.04
N LEU A 9 5.41 -38.57 -42.00
CA LEU A 9 5.45 -37.25 -41.35
C LEU A 9 6.01 -36.16 -42.27
N ILE A 10 7.08 -36.45 -43.01
CA ILE A 10 7.68 -35.52 -43.97
C ILE A 10 6.68 -35.17 -45.09
N ASP A 11 5.98 -36.18 -45.63
CA ASP A 11 4.97 -35.99 -46.67
C ASP A 11 3.79 -35.13 -46.17
N ARG A 12 3.37 -35.29 -44.90
CA ARG A 12 2.32 -34.46 -44.27
C ARG A 12 2.75 -33.01 -44.14
N PHE A 13 3.99 -32.73 -43.72
CA PHE A 13 4.51 -31.35 -43.69
C PHE A 13 4.62 -30.75 -45.10
N GLU A 14 4.99 -31.54 -46.10
CA GLU A 14 5.02 -31.07 -47.49
C GLU A 14 3.61 -30.66 -47.97
N GLU A 15 2.58 -31.44 -47.65
CA GLU A 15 1.19 -31.12 -47.95
C GLU A 15 0.72 -29.85 -47.22
N PHE A 16 1.06 -29.72 -45.93
CA PHE A 16 0.80 -28.52 -45.13
C PHE A 16 1.39 -27.26 -45.78
N TYR A 17 2.66 -27.31 -46.18
CA TYR A 17 3.35 -26.21 -46.86
C TYR A 17 2.71 -25.83 -48.19
N ARG A 18 2.25 -26.81 -48.98
CA ARG A 18 1.54 -26.55 -50.25
C ARG A 18 0.21 -25.84 -50.04
N ASN A 19 -0.49 -26.15 -48.94
CA ASN A 19 -1.84 -25.65 -48.66
C ASN A 19 -1.82 -24.25 -48.03
N TYR A 20 -0.93 -24.00 -47.07
CA TYR A 20 -0.96 -22.78 -46.24
C TYR A 20 0.19 -21.80 -46.52
N TYR A 21 1.41 -22.29 -46.79
CA TYR A 21 2.63 -21.47 -46.75
C TYR A 21 3.38 -21.35 -48.10
N ARG A 22 2.70 -21.61 -49.21
CA ARG A 22 3.34 -21.67 -50.54
C ARG A 22 3.96 -20.34 -50.97
N ASN A 23 3.35 -19.21 -50.63
CA ASN A 23 3.83 -17.89 -51.05
C ASN A 23 5.04 -17.48 -50.20
N GLU A 24 4.95 -17.73 -48.90
CA GLU A 24 5.93 -17.45 -47.85
C GLU A 24 7.22 -18.23 -48.11
N ILE A 25 7.11 -19.50 -48.49
CA ILE A 25 8.26 -20.32 -48.92
C ILE A 25 8.88 -19.75 -50.21
N GLY A 26 8.08 -19.22 -51.12
CA GLY A 26 8.55 -18.53 -52.32
C GLY A 26 9.31 -17.23 -52.01
N GLU A 27 8.88 -16.47 -51.00
CA GLU A 27 9.59 -15.28 -50.52
C GLU A 27 10.88 -15.65 -49.78
N LEU A 28 10.85 -16.68 -48.93
CA LEU A 28 12.02 -17.20 -48.24
C LEU A 28 13.09 -17.61 -49.26
N ALA A 29 12.73 -18.33 -50.31
CA ALA A 29 13.65 -18.76 -51.36
C ALA A 29 14.31 -17.58 -52.12
N GLN A 30 13.69 -16.38 -52.14
CA GLN A 30 14.27 -15.18 -52.75
C GLN A 30 15.24 -14.44 -51.81
N LYS A 31 14.97 -14.45 -50.50
CA LYS A 31 15.73 -13.73 -49.46
C LYS A 31 16.84 -14.57 -48.83
N TYR A 32 16.78 -15.89 -48.99
CA TYR A 32 17.76 -16.83 -48.49
C TYR A 32 19.11 -16.75 -49.25
N PRO A 33 20.28 -16.86 -48.58
CA PRO A 33 20.50 -17.03 -47.14
C PRO A 33 20.80 -15.71 -46.39
N ASN A 34 20.81 -14.56 -47.07
CA ASN A 34 21.37 -13.32 -46.54
C ASN A 34 20.38 -12.52 -45.67
N ASP A 35 19.11 -12.46 -46.05
CA ASP A 35 18.12 -11.60 -45.39
C ASP A 35 17.13 -12.38 -44.52
N GLN A 36 16.90 -13.67 -44.79
CA GLN A 36 15.97 -14.51 -44.03
C GLN A 36 16.36 -15.99 -44.12
N LYS A 37 16.42 -16.68 -42.98
CA LYS A 37 16.70 -18.13 -42.90
C LYS A 37 15.55 -18.95 -42.33
N SER A 38 14.64 -18.33 -41.58
CA SER A 38 13.51 -19.02 -40.97
C SER A 38 12.19 -18.85 -41.71
N LEU A 39 11.44 -19.96 -41.80
CA LEU A 39 10.01 -19.99 -42.09
C LEU A 39 9.24 -19.97 -40.76
N TYR A 40 8.34 -18.99 -40.60
CA TYR A 40 7.46 -18.91 -39.45
C TYR A 40 6.12 -19.57 -39.77
N ILE A 41 5.68 -20.46 -38.88
CA ILE A 41 4.41 -21.18 -38.98
C ILE A 41 3.55 -20.80 -37.78
N ASP A 42 2.29 -20.45 -38.04
CA ASP A 42 1.29 -20.23 -36.99
C ASP A 42 0.77 -21.57 -36.46
N TRP A 43 0.71 -21.70 -35.14
CA TRP A 43 0.16 -22.88 -34.47
C TRP A 43 -1.28 -23.17 -34.89
N ASP A 44 -2.11 -22.13 -35.05
CA ASP A 44 -3.52 -22.29 -35.42
C ASP A 44 -3.69 -22.95 -36.78
N ASP A 45 -2.78 -22.66 -37.73
CA ASP A 45 -2.80 -23.28 -39.04
C ASP A 45 -2.39 -24.75 -38.96
N LEU A 46 -1.37 -25.07 -38.16
CA LEU A 46 -0.94 -26.45 -37.95
C LEU A 46 -2.05 -27.28 -37.28
N TYR A 47 -2.70 -26.73 -36.25
CA TYR A 47 -3.80 -27.38 -35.55
C TYR A 47 -5.04 -27.57 -36.42
N ARG A 48 -5.39 -26.57 -37.26
CA ARG A 48 -6.50 -26.68 -38.23
C ARG A 48 -6.24 -27.71 -39.32
N PHE A 49 -4.99 -27.84 -39.76
CA PHE A 49 -4.62 -28.86 -40.73
C PHE A 49 -4.67 -30.25 -40.10
N ASP A 50 -4.04 -30.42 -38.94
CA ASP A 50 -3.86 -31.71 -38.30
C ASP A 50 -3.60 -31.59 -36.78
N PRO A 51 -4.63 -31.80 -35.93
CA PRO A 51 -4.49 -31.72 -34.49
C PRO A 51 -3.47 -32.70 -33.91
N ASP A 52 -3.38 -33.92 -34.46
CA ASP A 52 -2.47 -34.95 -33.95
C ASP A 52 -1.01 -34.54 -34.21
N LEU A 53 -0.72 -33.97 -35.39
CA LEU A 53 0.60 -33.46 -35.76
C LEU A 53 0.99 -32.23 -34.90
N ALA A 54 0.02 -31.38 -34.57
CA ALA A 54 0.24 -30.25 -33.67
C ALA A 54 0.60 -30.75 -32.26
N ASP A 55 -0.21 -31.65 -31.67
CA ASP A 55 0.05 -32.21 -30.33
C ASP A 55 1.42 -32.94 -30.25
N ASP A 56 1.81 -33.66 -31.30
CA ASP A 56 3.13 -34.26 -31.43
C ASP A 56 4.25 -33.20 -31.46
N TYR A 57 4.04 -32.07 -32.14
CA TYR A 57 4.98 -30.94 -32.13
C TYR A 57 5.12 -30.32 -30.73
N ARG A 58 4.04 -30.23 -29.95
CA ARG A 58 4.09 -29.69 -28.57
C ARG A 58 4.87 -30.60 -27.62
N THR A 59 4.67 -31.91 -27.74
CA THR A 59 5.24 -32.91 -26.81
C THR A 59 6.65 -33.35 -27.20
N LYS A 60 6.99 -33.32 -28.50
CA LYS A 60 8.32 -33.71 -29.02
C LYS A 60 8.84 -32.70 -30.06
N PRO A 61 9.03 -31.43 -29.68
CA PRO A 61 9.37 -30.36 -30.60
C PRO A 61 10.67 -30.61 -31.38
N GLU A 62 11.73 -31.10 -30.74
CA GLU A 62 13.03 -31.31 -31.41
C GLU A 62 12.95 -32.31 -32.57
N GLN A 63 12.25 -33.43 -32.36
CA GLN A 63 12.15 -34.49 -33.35
C GLN A 63 11.24 -34.07 -34.52
N ILE A 64 10.10 -33.43 -34.21
CA ILE A 64 9.16 -32.99 -35.23
C ILE A 64 9.71 -31.80 -36.03
N GLN A 65 10.47 -30.90 -35.39
CA GLN A 65 11.16 -29.81 -36.06
C GLN A 65 12.17 -30.32 -37.09
N GLU A 66 12.94 -31.37 -36.79
CA GLU A 66 13.87 -31.99 -37.76
C GLU A 66 13.12 -32.50 -39.00
N TYR A 67 11.94 -33.12 -38.83
CA TYR A 67 11.12 -33.57 -39.95
C TYR A 67 10.53 -32.41 -40.76
N ALA A 68 10.10 -31.34 -40.09
CA ALA A 68 9.58 -30.14 -40.74
C ALA A 68 10.67 -29.45 -41.58
N GLU A 69 11.89 -29.31 -41.05
CA GLU A 69 13.04 -28.77 -41.77
C GLU A 69 13.47 -29.67 -42.95
N GLU A 70 13.46 -31.00 -42.78
CA GLU A 70 13.76 -31.94 -43.87
C GLU A 70 12.70 -31.89 -44.98
N ALA A 71 11.42 -31.72 -44.63
CA ALA A 71 10.35 -31.49 -45.60
C ALA A 71 10.56 -30.19 -46.39
N LEU A 72 10.99 -29.12 -45.72
CA LEU A 72 11.33 -27.84 -46.37
C LEU A 72 12.52 -27.98 -47.34
N ARG A 73 13.52 -28.81 -47.00
CA ARG A 73 14.67 -29.11 -47.88
C ARG A 73 14.28 -29.89 -49.14
N LEU A 74 13.28 -30.76 -49.04
CA LEU A 74 12.79 -31.58 -50.15
C LEU A 74 11.70 -30.89 -50.99
N TYR A 75 11.19 -29.75 -50.53
CA TYR A 75 10.11 -29.01 -51.19
C TYR A 75 10.50 -28.51 -52.59
N ASP A 76 9.66 -28.78 -53.58
CA ASP A 76 9.92 -28.44 -54.99
C ASP A 76 9.68 -26.95 -55.27
N LEU A 77 10.77 -26.19 -55.37
CA LEU A 77 10.77 -24.75 -55.62
C LEU A 77 10.84 -24.42 -57.13
N PRO A 78 10.18 -23.34 -57.60
CA PRO A 78 10.28 -22.90 -59.00
C PRO A 78 11.66 -22.39 -59.43
N VAL A 79 12.59 -22.23 -58.48
CA VAL A 79 13.92 -21.61 -58.64
C VAL A 79 14.98 -22.61 -58.15
N ASP A 80 16.14 -22.69 -58.82
CA ASP A 80 17.28 -23.55 -58.44
C ASP A 80 18.00 -23.06 -57.15
N VAL A 81 17.27 -22.96 -56.03
CA VAL A 81 17.80 -22.59 -54.71
C VAL A 81 17.47 -23.71 -53.72
N SER A 82 18.49 -24.29 -53.09
CA SER A 82 18.30 -25.31 -52.05
C SER A 82 18.26 -24.66 -50.66
N LEU A 83 17.15 -24.82 -49.93
CA LEU A 83 16.94 -24.35 -48.56
C LEU A 83 17.64 -25.24 -47.51
N GLY A 84 18.94 -25.51 -47.70
CA GLY A 84 19.67 -26.52 -46.93
C GLY A 84 19.83 -26.22 -45.43
N GLN A 85 19.82 -24.95 -45.02
CA GLN A 85 19.97 -24.50 -43.63
C GLN A 85 18.78 -23.62 -43.20
N ALA A 86 17.60 -23.82 -43.80
CA ALA A 86 16.43 -23.06 -43.39
C ALA A 86 15.81 -23.68 -42.13
N HIS A 87 15.38 -22.83 -41.20
CA HIS A 87 14.75 -23.22 -39.95
C HIS A 87 13.23 -23.13 -40.04
N VAL A 88 12.54 -24.02 -39.33
CA VAL A 88 11.09 -23.96 -39.17
C VAL A 88 10.78 -23.54 -37.74
N ARG A 89 10.15 -22.39 -37.56
CA ARG A 89 9.85 -21.80 -36.25
C ARG A 89 8.35 -21.66 -36.06
N VAL A 90 7.83 -22.26 -34.99
CA VAL A 90 6.41 -22.16 -34.63
C VAL A 90 6.17 -20.91 -33.77
N ARG A 91 5.04 -20.25 -34.03
CA ARG A 91 4.61 -19.00 -33.41
C ARG A 91 3.16 -19.10 -32.95
N ASN A 92 2.75 -18.17 -32.07
CA ASN A 92 1.38 -18.03 -31.58
C ASN A 92 0.80 -19.28 -30.90
N LEU A 93 1.52 -19.87 -29.94
CA LEU A 93 0.93 -20.93 -29.11
C LEU A 93 -0.27 -20.38 -28.30
N PRO A 94 -1.40 -21.13 -28.20
CA PRO A 94 -2.65 -20.64 -27.62
C PRO A 94 -2.59 -20.48 -26.10
N GLU A 95 -1.75 -21.26 -25.43
CA GLU A 95 -1.51 -21.17 -23.98
C GLU A 95 -0.10 -20.58 -23.76
N SER A 96 -0.02 -19.46 -23.03
CA SER A 96 1.23 -18.96 -22.47
C SER A 96 1.27 -19.25 -20.99
N GLU A 97 2.34 -19.90 -20.54
CA GLU A 97 2.59 -20.22 -19.14
C GLU A 97 3.32 -19.06 -18.46
N ASP A 98 2.91 -18.72 -17.25
CA ASP A 98 3.65 -17.78 -16.41
C ASP A 98 4.99 -18.41 -15.99
N ILE A 99 6.05 -17.58 -15.92
CA ILE A 99 7.40 -18.05 -15.56
C ILE A 99 7.38 -18.81 -14.23
N ARG A 100 6.52 -18.38 -13.32
CA ARG A 100 6.35 -18.95 -11.98
C ARG A 100 5.66 -20.31 -11.99
N ASP A 101 4.87 -20.63 -13.01
CA ASP A 101 4.13 -21.89 -13.11
C ASP A 101 4.89 -22.96 -13.89
N LEU A 102 6.11 -22.65 -14.34
CA LEU A 102 7.01 -23.65 -14.91
C LEU A 102 7.37 -24.72 -13.86
N ARG A 103 7.03 -25.98 -14.17
CA ARG A 103 7.28 -27.17 -13.36
C ARG A 103 8.04 -28.21 -14.17
N HIS A 104 8.48 -29.27 -13.49
CA HIS A 104 9.18 -30.40 -14.11
C HIS A 104 8.39 -31.11 -15.23
N GLU A 105 7.05 -31.03 -15.22
CA GLU A 105 6.19 -31.64 -16.23
C GLU A 105 6.28 -30.95 -17.61
N HIS A 106 6.73 -29.70 -17.62
CA HIS A 106 6.95 -28.92 -18.84
C HIS A 106 8.31 -29.20 -19.49
N HIS A 107 9.17 -30.02 -18.86
CA HIS A 107 10.49 -30.36 -19.41
C HIS A 107 10.38 -31.10 -20.75
N GLY A 108 11.06 -30.59 -21.76
CA GLY A 108 11.07 -31.16 -23.11
C GLY A 108 9.86 -30.82 -23.97
N ASN A 109 8.84 -30.15 -23.40
CA ASN A 109 7.69 -29.65 -24.16
C ASN A 109 7.98 -28.25 -24.73
N LEU A 110 7.23 -27.89 -25.77
CA LEU A 110 7.20 -26.55 -26.32
C LEU A 110 6.27 -25.67 -25.47
N VAL A 111 6.80 -24.61 -24.87
CA VAL A 111 6.08 -23.71 -23.97
C VAL A 111 6.27 -22.27 -24.46
N ALA A 112 5.20 -21.47 -24.37
CA ALA A 112 5.27 -20.03 -24.59
C ALA A 112 5.29 -19.31 -23.24
N VAL A 113 6.21 -18.37 -23.07
CA VAL A 113 6.37 -17.57 -21.86
C VAL A 113 6.32 -16.10 -22.23
N ARG A 114 5.57 -15.30 -21.47
CA ARG A 114 5.50 -13.85 -21.63
C ARG A 114 6.31 -13.14 -20.56
N GLY A 115 6.92 -12.01 -20.92
CA GLY A 115 7.61 -11.17 -19.96
C GLY A 115 8.46 -10.08 -20.60
N ILE A 116 9.12 -9.32 -19.75
CA ILE A 116 9.99 -8.20 -20.11
C ILE A 116 11.42 -8.70 -20.19
N ILE A 117 12.16 -8.36 -21.25
CA ILE A 117 13.59 -8.66 -21.29
C ILE A 117 14.31 -7.76 -20.32
N ARG A 118 14.77 -8.36 -19.22
CA ARG A 118 15.64 -7.71 -18.25
C ARG A 118 17.04 -7.54 -18.83
N LYS A 119 17.53 -8.55 -19.54
CA LYS A 119 18.91 -8.58 -20.08
C LYS A 119 18.99 -9.33 -21.40
N ALA A 120 19.83 -8.84 -22.29
CA ALA A 120 20.26 -9.55 -23.48
C ALA A 120 21.79 -9.47 -23.54
N THR A 121 22.48 -10.61 -23.70
CA THR A 121 23.94 -10.59 -23.92
C THR A 121 24.24 -10.05 -25.32
N ASP A 122 25.48 -9.60 -25.54
CA ASP A 122 25.95 -9.40 -26.91
C ASP A 122 25.87 -10.71 -27.70
N VAL A 123 25.61 -10.60 -29.00
CA VAL A 123 25.63 -11.74 -29.92
C VAL A 123 27.06 -12.29 -30.00
N ARG A 124 27.23 -13.58 -29.70
CA ARG A 124 28.53 -14.26 -29.71
C ARG A 124 28.50 -15.47 -30.65
N PRO A 125 29.58 -15.74 -31.39
CA PRO A 125 29.65 -16.90 -32.26
C PRO A 125 29.82 -18.19 -31.45
N LYS A 126 28.93 -19.17 -31.66
CA LYS A 126 28.96 -20.52 -31.10
C LYS A 126 29.33 -21.52 -32.19
N VAL A 127 30.26 -22.43 -31.91
CA VAL A 127 30.67 -23.48 -32.85
C VAL A 127 29.66 -24.62 -32.82
N ILE A 128 29.09 -25.01 -33.97
CA ILE A 128 28.28 -26.24 -34.12
C ILE A 128 29.13 -27.38 -34.65
N GLU A 129 30.04 -27.10 -35.58
CA GLU A 129 30.92 -28.11 -36.16
C GLU A 129 32.36 -27.62 -36.06
N ALA A 130 33.14 -28.23 -35.17
CA ALA A 130 34.54 -27.88 -34.98
C ALA A 130 35.43 -28.70 -35.92
N ALA A 131 36.19 -28.03 -36.77
CA ALA A 131 37.21 -28.66 -37.60
C ALA A 131 38.56 -28.63 -36.88
N PHE A 132 39.06 -29.79 -36.47
CA PHE A 132 40.34 -29.93 -35.79
C PHE A 132 41.43 -30.38 -36.74
N GLU A 133 42.51 -29.60 -36.83
CA GLU A 133 43.71 -29.97 -37.58
C GLU A 133 44.69 -30.72 -36.67
N CYS A 134 45.01 -31.96 -37.03
CA CYS A 134 46.04 -32.72 -36.32
C CYS A 134 47.43 -32.13 -36.61
N GLN A 135 48.11 -31.61 -35.58
CA GLN A 135 49.45 -31.01 -35.73
C GLN A 135 50.55 -32.01 -36.14
N ARG A 136 50.26 -33.31 -36.18
CA ARG A 136 51.22 -34.36 -36.56
C ARG A 136 51.13 -34.77 -38.03
N CYS A 137 49.93 -34.84 -38.61
CA CYS A 137 49.72 -35.32 -39.97
C CYS A 137 48.91 -34.36 -40.85
N GLY A 138 48.40 -33.25 -40.32
CA GLY A 138 47.61 -32.26 -41.05
C GLY A 138 46.21 -32.73 -41.44
N THR A 139 45.76 -33.89 -40.95
CA THR A 139 44.41 -34.39 -41.23
C THR A 139 43.39 -33.57 -40.45
N LEU A 140 42.38 -33.08 -41.15
CA LEU A 140 41.24 -32.36 -40.57
C LEU A 140 40.18 -33.37 -40.12
N THR A 141 39.77 -33.28 -38.87
CA THR A 141 38.69 -34.08 -38.29
C THR A 141 37.57 -33.13 -37.88
N ARG A 142 36.36 -33.32 -38.42
CA ARG A 142 35.18 -32.53 -38.05
C ARG A 142 34.40 -33.25 -36.97
N ILE A 143 34.10 -32.55 -35.88
CA ILE A 143 33.32 -33.08 -34.77
C ILE A 143 32.15 -32.14 -34.49
N PRO A 144 30.90 -32.62 -34.54
CA PRO A 144 29.75 -31.84 -34.11
C PRO A 144 29.87 -31.55 -32.61
N GLN A 145 29.70 -30.28 -32.25
CA GLN A 145 29.73 -29.77 -30.89
C GLN A 145 28.28 -29.69 -30.40
N THR A 146 27.74 -30.81 -29.95
CA THR A 146 26.43 -30.84 -29.25
C THR A 146 26.55 -30.24 -27.85
N ALA A 147 25.44 -29.78 -27.28
CA ALA A 147 25.39 -29.08 -25.99
C ALA A 147 26.23 -29.76 -24.88
N GLY A 148 26.99 -28.95 -24.14
CA GLY A 148 27.92 -29.38 -23.09
C GLY A 148 29.33 -28.78 -23.28
N ASP A 149 30.33 -29.44 -22.69
CA ASP A 149 31.73 -29.03 -22.82
C ASP A 149 32.25 -29.13 -24.25
N PHE A 150 33.18 -28.25 -24.60
CA PHE A 150 33.86 -28.26 -25.89
C PHE A 150 34.60 -29.59 -26.12
N GLN A 151 34.17 -30.37 -27.12
CA GLN A 151 34.65 -31.71 -27.39
C GLN A 151 35.77 -31.73 -28.42
N GLU A 152 36.97 -32.13 -27.99
CA GLU A 152 38.10 -32.40 -28.88
C GLU A 152 38.14 -33.87 -29.33
N PRO A 153 38.69 -34.17 -30.53
CA PRO A 153 38.89 -35.54 -30.97
C PRO A 153 39.84 -36.27 -30.02
N HIS A 154 39.50 -37.50 -29.61
CA HIS A 154 40.45 -38.33 -28.87
C HIS A 154 41.61 -38.78 -29.77
N ASP A 155 41.29 -39.26 -30.97
CA ASP A 155 42.28 -39.78 -31.93
C ASP A 155 42.08 -39.17 -33.33
N CYS A 156 43.18 -38.99 -34.05
CA CYS A 156 43.15 -38.44 -35.39
C CYS A 156 42.71 -39.50 -36.42
N GLN A 157 41.68 -39.23 -37.24
CA GLN A 157 41.19 -40.18 -38.26
C GLN A 157 42.25 -40.56 -39.32
N GLY A 158 43.24 -39.71 -39.57
CA GLY A 158 44.30 -39.98 -40.55
C GLY A 158 45.48 -40.80 -40.04
N CYS A 159 45.93 -40.58 -38.80
CA CYS A 159 47.14 -41.23 -38.26
C CYS A 159 46.90 -42.10 -37.03
N GLU A 160 45.64 -42.23 -36.58
CA GLU A 160 45.20 -43.07 -35.45
C GLU A 160 46.03 -42.87 -34.17
N ARG A 161 46.54 -41.65 -33.96
CA ARG A 161 47.31 -41.27 -32.78
C ARG A 161 46.61 -40.14 -32.05
N GLN A 162 46.63 -40.23 -30.72
CA GLN A 162 46.41 -39.08 -29.85
C GLN A 162 47.42 -37.99 -30.19
N GLY A 163 46.93 -36.86 -30.68
CA GLY A 163 47.73 -35.71 -31.05
C GLY A 163 47.27 -34.48 -30.30
N PRO A 164 48.10 -33.42 -30.22
CA PRO A 164 47.56 -32.09 -30.00
C PRO A 164 46.77 -31.70 -31.26
N PHE A 165 45.48 -31.42 -31.07
CA PHE A 165 44.60 -30.90 -32.11
C PHE A 165 44.58 -29.37 -32.02
N ARG A 166 44.46 -28.71 -33.16
CA ARG A 166 44.25 -27.26 -33.21
C ARG A 166 42.92 -26.99 -33.89
N LEU A 167 42.05 -26.23 -33.23
CA LEU A 167 40.82 -25.74 -33.85
C LEU A 167 41.17 -24.87 -35.07
N ASN A 168 40.61 -25.23 -36.22
CA ASN A 168 40.70 -24.46 -37.45
C ASN A 168 39.44 -23.62 -37.58
N THR A 169 39.53 -22.34 -37.22
CA THR A 169 38.41 -21.39 -37.26
C THR A 169 37.86 -21.18 -38.67
N ASP A 170 38.69 -21.27 -39.71
CA ASP A 170 38.26 -20.99 -41.08
C ASP A 170 37.41 -22.12 -41.68
N GLN A 171 37.55 -23.35 -41.16
CA GLN A 171 36.81 -24.53 -41.62
C GLN A 171 35.76 -25.03 -40.63
N SER A 172 35.65 -24.39 -39.47
CA SER A 172 34.60 -24.67 -38.49
C SER A 172 33.33 -23.91 -38.84
N GLN A 173 32.17 -24.47 -38.49
CA GLN A 173 30.89 -23.81 -38.68
C GLN A 173 30.46 -23.13 -37.38
N PHE A 174 30.13 -21.84 -37.50
CA PHE A 174 29.65 -21.01 -36.39
C PHE A 174 28.24 -20.55 -36.68
N ILE A 175 27.45 -20.43 -35.62
CA ILE A 175 26.18 -19.70 -35.60
C ILE A 175 26.28 -18.59 -34.57
N ASP A 176 25.46 -17.57 -34.75
CA ASP A 176 25.30 -16.54 -33.75
C ASP A 176 24.43 -17.08 -32.61
N ALA A 177 24.85 -16.81 -31.37
CA ALA A 177 24.13 -17.21 -30.16
C ALA A 177 24.03 -16.03 -29.21
N GLN A 178 22.88 -15.91 -28.55
CA GLN A 178 22.59 -14.86 -27.60
C GLN A 178 21.78 -15.43 -26.44
N LYS A 179 22.06 -14.95 -25.22
CA LYS A 179 21.31 -15.33 -24.01
C LYS A 179 20.46 -14.15 -23.56
N LEU A 180 19.17 -14.39 -23.39
CA LEU A 180 18.18 -13.45 -22.88
C LEU A 180 17.80 -13.85 -21.46
N ARG A 181 17.51 -12.85 -20.61
CA ARG A 181 16.85 -13.05 -19.32
C ARG A 181 15.50 -12.35 -19.39
N VAL A 182 14.45 -13.14 -19.42
CA VAL A 182 13.06 -12.66 -19.45
C VAL A 182 12.52 -12.69 -18.03
N GLN A 183 11.88 -11.61 -17.61
CA GLN A 183 11.29 -11.44 -16.29
C GLN A 183 9.78 -11.32 -16.42
N GLU A 184 9.06 -11.90 -15.47
CA GLU A 184 7.60 -11.82 -15.39
C GLU A 184 7.16 -10.37 -15.26
N SER A 185 6.06 -10.01 -15.94
CA SER A 185 5.49 -8.67 -15.82
C SER A 185 5.01 -8.45 -14.38
N PRO A 186 5.29 -7.29 -13.75
CA PRO A 186 4.85 -7.02 -12.38
C PRO A 186 3.34 -6.81 -12.25
N GLU A 187 2.64 -6.61 -13.38
CA GLU A 187 1.18 -6.50 -13.47
C GLU A 187 0.52 -7.83 -13.12
N GLY A 188 -0.05 -7.92 -11.92
CA GLY A 188 -0.69 -9.14 -11.38
C GLY A 188 -0.01 -9.72 -10.14
N LEU A 189 1.17 -9.19 -9.77
CA LEU A 189 1.85 -9.58 -8.54
C LEU A 189 1.22 -8.90 -7.31
N ARG A 190 1.10 -9.65 -6.21
CA ARG A 190 0.67 -9.07 -4.91
C ARG A 190 1.83 -8.27 -4.31
N GLY A 191 1.51 -7.16 -3.64
CA GLY A 191 2.51 -6.31 -2.97
C GLY A 191 3.42 -7.14 -2.04
N GLY A 192 4.72 -7.14 -2.33
CA GLY A 192 5.75 -7.89 -1.58
C GLY A 192 6.34 -9.11 -2.31
N GLU A 193 5.73 -9.57 -3.41
CA GLU A 193 6.30 -10.65 -4.23
C GLU A 193 7.31 -10.14 -5.25
N THR A 194 8.43 -10.83 -5.41
CA THR A 194 9.45 -10.48 -6.42
C THR A 194 9.15 -11.18 -7.74
N PRO A 195 9.16 -10.47 -8.88
CA PRO A 195 8.93 -11.10 -10.18
C PRO A 195 10.03 -12.10 -10.50
N GLN A 196 9.65 -13.31 -10.95
CA GLN A 196 10.62 -14.34 -11.31
C GLN A 196 11.18 -14.11 -12.71
N SER A 197 12.35 -14.68 -12.99
CA SER A 197 13.02 -14.57 -14.29
C SER A 197 13.52 -15.92 -14.77
N ILE A 198 13.43 -16.15 -16.08
CA ILE A 198 13.97 -17.32 -16.77
C ILE A 198 15.03 -16.90 -17.78
N ASP A 199 16.06 -17.74 -17.90
CA ASP A 199 17.11 -17.60 -18.90
C ASP A 199 16.72 -18.32 -20.18
N ILE A 200 16.79 -17.62 -21.31
CA ILE A 200 16.44 -18.15 -22.63
C ILE A 200 17.64 -18.03 -23.57
N ASN A 201 18.09 -19.14 -24.14
CA ASN A 201 19.14 -19.16 -25.16
C ASN A 201 18.50 -19.12 -26.55
N ILE A 202 18.94 -18.18 -27.40
CA ILE A 202 18.46 -18.02 -28.78
C ILE A 202 19.62 -18.09 -29.76
N GLU A 203 19.35 -18.60 -30.97
CA GLU A 203 20.37 -18.97 -31.97
C GLU A 203 20.01 -18.52 -33.40
N ASP A 204 21.06 -18.26 -34.19
CA ASP A 204 21.05 -17.83 -35.60
C ASP A 204 20.24 -16.53 -35.85
N ASP A 205 19.23 -16.58 -36.72
CA ASP A 205 18.54 -15.40 -37.27
C ASP A 205 17.53 -14.73 -36.32
N ILE A 206 17.30 -15.25 -35.11
CA ILE A 206 16.52 -14.56 -34.07
C ILE A 206 17.39 -13.74 -33.12
N THR A 207 18.72 -13.84 -33.23
CA THR A 207 19.65 -13.07 -32.40
C THR A 207 19.74 -11.61 -32.83
N GLY A 208 20.01 -10.71 -31.87
CA GLY A 208 20.20 -9.28 -32.13
C GLY A 208 18.92 -8.50 -32.44
N HIS A 209 17.76 -9.15 -32.48
CA HIS A 209 16.48 -8.51 -32.76
C HIS A 209 15.83 -7.86 -31.55
N VAL A 210 16.25 -8.22 -30.33
CA VAL A 210 15.57 -7.81 -29.11
C VAL A 210 16.51 -7.11 -28.12
N THR A 211 15.99 -6.07 -27.48
CA THR A 211 16.72 -5.21 -26.55
C THR A 211 16.15 -5.28 -25.14
N ALA A 212 16.91 -4.79 -24.16
CA ALA A 212 16.44 -4.72 -22.78
C ALA A 212 15.29 -3.72 -22.64
N GLY A 213 14.23 -4.12 -21.94
CA GLY A 213 12.99 -3.36 -21.78
C GLY A 213 11.90 -3.70 -22.79
N ASP A 214 12.19 -4.52 -23.81
CA ASP A 214 11.16 -4.99 -24.74
C ASP A 214 10.29 -6.06 -24.06
N HIS A 215 8.98 -5.93 -24.24
CA HIS A 215 8.01 -6.97 -23.88
C HIS A 215 8.04 -8.04 -24.97
N VAL A 216 8.15 -9.30 -24.56
CA VAL A 216 8.26 -10.41 -25.48
C VAL A 216 7.40 -11.57 -25.08
N ARG A 217 6.88 -12.24 -26.12
CA ARG A 217 6.44 -13.62 -26.05
C ARG A 217 7.52 -14.49 -26.64
N VAL A 218 8.04 -15.40 -25.83
CA VAL A 218 9.09 -16.33 -26.24
C VAL A 218 8.55 -17.74 -26.21
N THR A 219 8.55 -18.39 -27.37
CA THR A 219 8.20 -19.81 -27.48
C THR A 219 9.49 -20.61 -27.53
N GLY A 220 9.61 -21.61 -26.66
CA GLY A 220 10.83 -22.40 -26.56
C GLY A 220 10.65 -23.73 -25.85
N ILE A 221 11.72 -24.51 -25.85
CA ILE A 221 11.76 -25.84 -25.25
C ILE A 221 12.38 -25.72 -23.86
N LEU A 222 11.67 -26.20 -22.84
CA LEU A 222 12.17 -26.14 -21.47
C LEU A 222 13.23 -27.21 -21.21
N LYS A 223 14.40 -26.79 -20.72
CA LYS A 223 15.57 -27.64 -20.40
C LYS A 223 15.94 -27.50 -18.92
N LEU A 224 16.59 -28.55 -18.40
CA LEU A 224 17.10 -28.59 -17.04
C LEU A 224 18.62 -28.64 -17.07
N ASP A 225 19.28 -27.73 -16.34
CA ASP A 225 20.72 -27.74 -16.14
C ASP A 225 21.06 -28.10 -14.69
N GLN A 226 22.12 -28.87 -14.48
CA GLN A 226 22.48 -29.33 -13.14
C GLN A 226 23.24 -28.24 -12.38
N ARG A 227 22.75 -27.84 -11.20
CA ARG A 227 23.40 -26.80 -10.40
C ARG A 227 24.71 -27.33 -9.80
N GLY A 228 25.82 -26.62 -9.97
CA GLY A 228 27.10 -26.96 -9.33
C GLY A 228 28.33 -26.61 -10.18
N ASN A 229 29.51 -26.58 -9.54
CA ASN A 229 30.79 -26.52 -10.25
C ASN A 229 31.20 -27.94 -10.69
N ASP A 230 32.10 -28.05 -11.68
CA ASP A 230 32.57 -29.32 -12.28
C ASP A 230 32.97 -30.45 -11.31
N ASN A 231 33.23 -30.15 -10.03
CA ASN A 231 33.59 -31.12 -8.99
C ASN A 231 32.50 -31.44 -7.94
N GLU A 232 31.40 -30.67 -7.85
CA GLU A 232 30.31 -30.90 -6.89
C GLU A 232 28.96 -30.77 -7.61
N LYS A 233 28.42 -31.90 -8.07
CA LYS A 233 27.11 -31.98 -8.72
C LYS A 233 26.00 -31.94 -7.66
N SER A 234 25.18 -30.88 -7.64
CA SER A 234 24.00 -30.78 -6.77
C SER A 234 22.87 -31.67 -7.29
N PRO A 235 22.00 -32.22 -6.41
CA PRO A 235 20.74 -32.81 -6.84
C PRO A 235 19.72 -31.78 -7.33
N MET A 236 20.00 -30.48 -7.17
CA MET A 236 19.14 -29.38 -7.62
C MET A 236 19.48 -28.99 -9.06
N PHE A 237 18.45 -28.77 -9.87
CA PHE A 237 18.58 -28.35 -11.28
C PHE A 237 17.99 -26.96 -11.45
N ASP A 238 18.66 -26.13 -12.24
CA ASP A 238 18.14 -24.84 -12.69
C ASP A 238 17.41 -25.04 -14.01
N ILE A 239 16.34 -24.28 -14.22
CA ILE A 239 15.51 -24.38 -15.43
C ILE A 239 15.95 -23.27 -16.39
N TYR A 240 16.14 -23.61 -17.66
CA TYR A 240 16.36 -22.63 -18.72
C TYR A 240 15.59 -23.05 -19.96
N MET A 241 15.45 -22.14 -20.93
CA MET A 241 14.69 -22.38 -22.15
C MET A 241 15.58 -22.23 -23.38
N GLU A 242 15.38 -23.08 -24.38
CA GLU A 242 15.92 -22.90 -25.72
C GLU A 242 14.85 -22.26 -26.59
N GLY A 243 15.04 -20.99 -26.96
CA GLY A 243 14.06 -20.19 -27.67
C GLY A 243 13.97 -20.59 -29.14
N VAL A 244 12.78 -21.02 -29.57
CA VAL A 244 12.45 -21.36 -30.96
C VAL A 244 11.94 -20.13 -31.69
N SER A 245 11.14 -19.28 -31.06
CA SER A 245 10.68 -18.02 -31.62
C SER A 245 10.59 -16.95 -30.55
N VAL A 246 10.96 -15.72 -30.92
CA VAL A 246 10.77 -14.53 -30.10
C VAL A 246 9.90 -13.57 -30.89
N GLU A 247 8.84 -13.11 -30.25
CA GLU A 247 7.94 -12.08 -30.74
C GLU A 247 8.05 -10.90 -29.79
N ILE A 248 8.38 -9.73 -30.34
CA ILE A 248 8.28 -8.48 -29.59
C ILE A 248 6.80 -8.14 -29.55
N GLU A 249 6.23 -8.22 -28.36
CA GLU A 249 4.91 -7.68 -28.11
C GLU A 249 5.11 -6.16 -28.04
N ASP A 250 4.91 -5.47 -29.16
CA ASP A 250 4.67 -4.05 -29.11
C ASP A 250 3.43 -3.89 -28.23
N GLU A 251 3.61 -3.35 -27.02
CA GLU A 251 2.53 -2.98 -26.12
C GLU A 251 1.58 -2.06 -26.87
N GLN A 252 0.62 -2.67 -27.53
CA GLN A 252 -0.66 -2.10 -27.80
C GLN A 252 -1.56 -2.67 -26.74
N PHE A 253 -2.58 -1.90 -26.42
CA PHE A 253 -3.62 -2.19 -25.46
C PHE A 253 -4.36 -3.52 -25.71
N GLU A 254 -3.88 -4.43 -26.57
CA GLU A 254 -4.52 -5.52 -27.32
C GLU A 254 -4.85 -6.81 -26.55
N ASP A 255 -4.20 -7.14 -25.44
CA ASP A 255 -4.41 -8.42 -24.74
C ASP A 255 -5.70 -8.53 -23.92
N MET A 256 -6.41 -7.41 -23.67
CA MET A 256 -7.74 -7.51 -23.07
C MET A 256 -8.72 -8.01 -24.13
N GLU A 257 -9.23 -9.23 -23.97
CA GLU A 257 -10.25 -9.81 -24.82
C GLU A 257 -11.56 -9.01 -24.72
N ILE A 258 -11.83 -8.20 -25.74
CA ILE A 258 -13.09 -7.48 -25.89
C ILE A 258 -14.01 -8.35 -26.73
N THR A 259 -14.98 -8.99 -26.08
CA THR A 259 -15.94 -9.85 -26.78
C THR A 259 -16.82 -9.00 -27.72
N ASP A 260 -17.39 -9.61 -28.75
CA ASP A 260 -18.31 -8.90 -29.64
C ASP A 260 -19.58 -8.41 -28.92
N ALA A 261 -19.93 -9.01 -27.77
CA ALA A 261 -20.98 -8.52 -26.89
C ALA A 261 -20.56 -7.20 -26.21
N ASP A 262 -19.37 -7.16 -25.62
CA ASP A 262 -18.82 -5.95 -24.99
C ASP A 262 -18.72 -4.80 -26.00
N LYS A 263 -18.25 -5.07 -27.24
CA LYS A 263 -18.16 -4.04 -28.29
C LYS A 263 -19.52 -3.43 -28.62
N LYS A 264 -20.56 -4.27 -28.69
CA LYS A 264 -21.91 -3.80 -29.00
C LYS A 264 -22.43 -2.89 -27.90
N GLU A 265 -22.21 -3.27 -26.65
CA GLU A 265 -22.61 -2.48 -25.47
C GLU A 265 -21.83 -1.15 -25.39
N ILE A 266 -20.52 -1.17 -25.65
CA ILE A 266 -19.67 0.03 -25.73
C ILE A 266 -20.18 1.02 -26.78
N VAL A 267 -20.54 0.54 -27.97
CA VAL A 267 -21.07 1.39 -29.05
C VAL A 267 -22.49 1.89 -28.74
N GLU A 268 -23.31 1.11 -28.05
CA GLU A 268 -24.63 1.56 -27.61
C GLU A 268 -24.49 2.70 -26.59
N LEU A 269 -23.63 2.55 -25.58
CA LEU A 269 -23.31 3.58 -24.58
C LEU A 269 -22.73 4.85 -25.23
N SER A 270 -21.82 4.71 -26.20
CA SER A 270 -21.15 5.87 -26.81
C SER A 270 -22.10 6.81 -27.57
N ASN A 271 -23.25 6.29 -28.01
CA ASN A 271 -24.25 7.04 -28.78
C ASN A 271 -25.29 7.75 -27.88
N GLU A 272 -25.25 7.54 -26.57
CA GLU A 272 -26.17 8.18 -25.63
C GLU A 272 -25.81 9.66 -25.40
N ALA A 273 -26.82 10.49 -25.21
CA ALA A 273 -26.64 11.94 -25.08
C ALA A 273 -26.05 12.35 -23.72
N ASP A 274 -26.21 11.51 -22.69
CA ASP A 274 -25.79 11.68 -21.30
C ASP A 274 -24.51 10.88 -20.96
N ILE A 275 -23.76 10.42 -21.97
CA ILE A 275 -22.56 9.59 -21.77
C ILE A 275 -21.54 10.21 -20.82
N TYR A 276 -21.38 11.54 -20.83
CA TYR A 276 -20.45 12.23 -19.93
C TYR A 276 -20.90 12.17 -18.47
N ASP A 277 -22.20 12.32 -18.21
CA ASP A 277 -22.76 12.23 -16.86
C ASP A 277 -22.66 10.80 -16.34
N LYS A 278 -22.90 9.80 -17.21
CA LYS A 278 -22.69 8.38 -16.88
C LYS A 278 -21.22 8.05 -16.59
N MET A 279 -20.28 8.64 -17.34
CA MET A 279 -18.85 8.48 -17.09
C MET A 279 -18.43 9.12 -15.76
N VAL A 280 -19.01 10.26 -15.39
CA VAL A 280 -18.83 10.90 -14.07
C VAL A 280 -19.44 10.06 -12.94
N GLY A 281 -20.62 9.46 -13.16
CA GLY A 281 -21.27 8.56 -12.22
C GLY A 281 -20.57 7.21 -12.06
N ALA A 282 -19.81 6.77 -13.07
CA ALA A 282 -19.01 5.56 -13.00
C ALA A 282 -17.71 5.73 -12.18
N ILE A 283 -17.16 6.95 -12.14
CA ILE A 283 -15.92 7.23 -11.39
C ILE A 283 -16.24 7.67 -9.94
N ALA A 284 -15.85 6.84 -8.98
CA ALA A 284 -16.07 7.03 -7.54
C ALA A 284 -17.53 7.39 -7.19
N PRO A 285 -18.51 6.47 -7.36
CA PRO A 285 -19.94 6.71 -7.09
C PRO A 285 -20.22 7.05 -5.62
N SER A 286 -19.36 6.60 -4.70
CA SER A 286 -19.46 6.91 -3.26
C SER A 286 -19.09 8.35 -2.90
N ILE A 287 -18.46 9.09 -3.81
CA ILE A 287 -18.05 10.47 -3.58
C ILE A 287 -19.09 11.40 -4.22
N TYR A 288 -19.80 12.18 -3.40
CA TYR A 288 -20.73 13.20 -3.91
C TYR A 288 -19.96 14.46 -4.33
N GLY A 289 -20.39 15.09 -5.43
CA GLY A 289 -19.79 16.31 -5.96
C GLY A 289 -18.51 16.07 -6.79
N TYR A 290 -17.76 17.15 -6.99
CA TYR A 290 -16.53 17.19 -7.79
C TYR A 290 -16.71 16.69 -9.24
N GLU A 291 -17.84 17.00 -9.86
CA GLU A 291 -18.20 16.50 -11.20
C GLU A 291 -17.17 16.89 -12.27
N LYS A 292 -16.56 18.08 -12.15
CA LYS A 292 -15.57 18.57 -13.12
C LYS A 292 -14.23 17.87 -12.96
N GLU A 293 -13.82 17.63 -11.72
CA GLU A 293 -12.62 16.88 -11.35
C GLU A 293 -12.77 15.43 -11.84
N LYS A 294 -13.91 14.79 -11.54
CA LYS A 294 -14.26 13.45 -12.02
C LYS A 294 -14.27 13.34 -13.54
N LEU A 295 -14.86 14.31 -14.23
CA LEU A 295 -14.85 14.37 -15.69
C LEU A 295 -13.43 14.51 -16.24
N ALA A 296 -12.59 15.35 -15.62
CA ALA A 296 -11.20 15.51 -16.02
C ALA A 296 -10.37 14.23 -15.79
N MET A 297 -10.63 13.49 -14.71
CA MET A 297 -10.03 12.17 -14.47
C MET A 297 -10.44 11.16 -15.54
N MET A 298 -11.70 11.18 -15.97
CA MET A 298 -12.15 10.38 -17.11
C MET A 298 -11.44 10.79 -18.40
N LEU A 299 -11.37 12.08 -18.72
CA LEU A 299 -10.62 12.55 -19.89
C LEU A 299 -9.14 12.15 -19.84
N GLN A 300 -8.52 12.14 -18.65
CA GLN A 300 -7.16 11.64 -18.47
C GLN A 300 -7.03 10.14 -18.77
N LEU A 301 -7.98 9.31 -18.31
CA LEU A 301 -8.00 7.88 -18.61
C LEU A 301 -8.07 7.61 -20.11
N PHE A 302 -8.91 8.34 -20.85
CA PHE A 302 -9.03 8.21 -22.30
C PHE A 302 -7.84 8.80 -23.08
N SER A 303 -7.22 9.86 -22.54
CA SER A 303 -6.02 10.53 -23.08
C SER A 303 -6.21 11.05 -24.52
N GLY A 304 -5.33 11.96 -24.97
CA GLY A 304 -5.32 12.47 -26.35
C GLY A 304 -4.57 11.57 -27.33
N VAL A 305 -4.51 11.98 -28.60
CA VAL A 305 -3.82 11.19 -29.64
C VAL A 305 -2.34 11.59 -29.67
N THR A 306 -1.46 10.59 -29.53
CA THR A 306 -0.02 10.79 -29.82
C THR A 306 0.18 10.94 -31.32
N LYS A 307 0.90 11.99 -31.75
CA LYS A 307 1.14 12.29 -33.17
C LYS A 307 2.63 12.20 -33.49
N GLU A 308 2.95 11.54 -34.60
CA GLU A 308 4.29 11.57 -35.20
C GLU A 308 4.27 12.48 -36.42
N LEU A 309 5.15 13.48 -36.41
CA LEU A 309 5.28 14.43 -37.50
C LEU A 309 6.22 13.87 -38.59
N PRO A 310 6.08 14.29 -39.85
CA PRO A 310 6.95 13.81 -40.95
C PRO A 310 8.44 14.12 -40.78
N ASP A 311 8.79 15.03 -39.87
CA ASP A 311 10.17 15.38 -39.50
C ASP A 311 10.76 14.45 -38.42
N GLY A 312 9.99 13.47 -37.94
CA GLY A 312 10.38 12.53 -36.88
C GLY A 312 10.19 13.08 -35.47
N SER A 313 9.64 14.29 -35.30
CA SER A 313 9.27 14.81 -33.99
C SER A 313 7.94 14.21 -33.52
N ARG A 314 7.79 14.05 -32.20
CA ARG A 314 6.62 13.43 -31.57
C ARG A 314 5.90 14.44 -30.70
N ILE A 315 4.58 14.53 -30.83
CA ILE A 315 3.70 15.32 -29.98
C ILE A 315 2.96 14.37 -29.05
N ARG A 316 3.08 14.61 -27.73
CA ARG A 316 2.42 13.80 -26.70
C ARG A 316 0.90 13.98 -26.74
N GLY A 317 0.17 12.86 -26.58
CA GLY A 317 -1.28 12.85 -26.38
C GLY A 317 -1.70 12.85 -24.91
N ASP A 318 -0.79 12.47 -24.00
CA ASP A 318 -1.10 12.24 -22.59
C ASP A 318 -1.37 13.51 -21.79
N LEU A 319 -2.29 13.37 -20.83
CA LEU A 319 -2.78 14.44 -19.98
C LEU A 319 -2.20 14.29 -18.57
N HIS A 320 -1.58 15.34 -18.06
CA HIS A 320 -1.11 15.40 -16.67
C HIS A 320 -2.03 16.27 -15.83
N MET A 321 -2.38 15.77 -14.66
CA MET A 321 -3.28 16.43 -13.72
C MET A 321 -2.68 16.49 -12.33
N LEU A 322 -2.91 17.62 -11.65
CA LEU A 322 -2.53 17.83 -10.26
C LEU A 322 -3.78 18.17 -9.44
N LEU A 323 -4.03 17.39 -8.39
CA LEU A 323 -5.03 17.67 -7.37
C LEU A 323 -4.32 18.29 -6.16
N ILE A 324 -4.78 19.46 -5.74
CA ILE A 324 -4.24 20.14 -4.57
C ILE A 324 -5.37 20.30 -3.57
N GLY A 325 -5.26 19.70 -2.41
CA GLY A 325 -6.34 19.68 -1.43
C GLY A 325 -5.84 19.79 -0.01
N ASP A 326 -6.75 20.18 0.88
CA ASP A 326 -6.50 20.14 2.31
C ASP A 326 -6.34 18.67 2.76
N PRO A 327 -5.32 18.32 3.57
CA PRO A 327 -5.14 16.97 4.09
C PRO A 327 -6.33 16.60 4.95
N GLY A 328 -7.08 15.58 4.50
CA GLY A 328 -8.09 14.86 5.25
C GLY A 328 -8.89 15.75 6.19
N THR A 329 -9.77 16.60 5.66
CA THR A 329 -10.57 17.50 6.48
C THR A 329 -11.51 16.71 7.40
N GLY A 330 -11.02 16.48 8.61
CA GLY A 330 -11.81 16.01 9.75
C GLY A 330 -11.30 14.80 10.54
N LYS A 331 -10.16 14.19 10.23
CA LYS A 331 -9.68 13.00 10.97
C LYS A 331 -8.83 13.41 12.17
N CYS A 332 -9.44 13.54 13.34
CA CYS A 332 -8.73 13.89 14.57
C CYS A 332 -9.35 13.19 15.77
N VAL A 333 -8.56 13.05 16.84
CA VAL A 333 -9.00 12.51 18.11
C VAL A 333 -8.94 13.57 19.21
N HIS A 334 -9.69 13.38 20.28
CA HIS A 334 -9.67 14.25 21.46
C HIS A 334 -8.28 14.28 22.12
N GLY A 335 -7.85 15.40 22.71
CA GLY A 335 -6.51 15.56 23.28
C GLY A 335 -6.13 14.57 24.40
N ASP A 336 -7.12 14.09 25.14
CA ASP A 336 -6.93 13.08 26.20
C ASP A 336 -6.81 11.64 25.66
N THR A 337 -7.04 11.42 24.36
CA THR A 337 -6.89 10.11 23.72
C THR A 337 -5.43 9.68 23.80
N ARG A 338 -5.16 8.48 24.30
CA ARG A 338 -3.79 7.98 24.47
C ARG A 338 -3.32 7.27 23.21
N VAL A 339 -2.12 7.60 22.75
CA VAL A 339 -1.42 6.93 21.65
C VAL A 339 -0.40 5.96 22.24
N THR A 340 -0.36 4.75 21.69
CA THR A 340 0.68 3.76 22.02
C THR A 340 1.92 4.04 21.19
N LEU A 341 3.07 4.21 21.84
CA LEU A 341 4.38 4.40 21.20
C LEU A 341 5.10 3.04 21.03
N ALA A 342 6.14 2.98 20.20
CA ALA A 342 6.90 1.75 19.94
C ALA A 342 7.65 1.20 21.18
N ASP A 343 7.91 2.04 22.18
CA ASP A 343 8.47 1.63 23.47
C ASP A 343 7.43 0.99 24.41
N GLY A 344 6.17 0.85 23.97
CA GLY A 344 5.07 0.29 24.74
C GLY A 344 4.36 1.28 25.66
N HIS A 345 4.85 2.51 25.76
CA HIS A 345 4.25 3.53 26.59
C HIS A 345 3.04 4.16 25.91
N GLU A 346 2.02 4.52 26.70
CA GLU A 346 0.85 5.26 26.23
C GLU A 346 0.90 6.70 26.75
N ARG A 347 0.78 7.68 25.85
CA ARG A 347 0.74 9.12 26.19
C ARG A 347 -0.51 9.78 25.62
N PRO A 348 -1.13 10.74 26.32
CA PRO A 348 -2.15 11.58 25.72
C PRO A 348 -1.61 12.23 24.44
N ILE A 349 -2.38 12.16 23.36
CA ILE A 349 -1.97 12.67 22.05
C ILE A 349 -1.66 14.16 22.11
N ARG A 350 -2.37 14.93 22.95
CA ARG A 350 -2.04 16.34 23.20
C ARG A 350 -0.59 16.50 23.61
N GLU A 351 -0.13 15.72 24.59
CA GLU A 351 1.24 15.84 25.08
C GLU A 351 2.25 15.44 24.02
N VAL A 352 1.94 14.40 23.23
CA VAL A 352 2.82 13.94 22.14
C VAL A 352 2.91 15.01 21.06
N VAL A 353 1.79 15.59 20.64
CA VAL A 353 1.79 16.66 19.64
C VAL A 353 2.47 17.90 20.20
N GLU A 354 2.03 18.42 21.35
CA GLU A 354 2.53 19.68 21.91
C GLU A 354 4.02 19.62 22.31
N SER A 355 4.54 18.46 22.70
CA SER A 355 5.98 18.33 22.99
C SER A 355 6.86 18.29 21.74
N ASN A 356 6.26 18.09 20.56
CA ASN A 356 6.97 18.03 19.28
C ASN A 356 6.55 19.18 18.34
N LEU A 357 5.87 20.21 18.85
CA LEU A 357 5.65 21.48 18.13
C LEU A 357 6.83 22.41 18.44
N ASP A 358 8.00 22.09 17.87
CA ASP A 358 9.24 22.86 18.04
C ASP A 358 9.30 24.07 17.09
N ASP A 359 8.86 23.89 15.83
CA ASP A 359 8.72 24.91 14.78
C ASP A 359 7.32 24.81 14.10
N PRO A 360 6.24 25.10 14.85
CA PRO A 360 4.87 24.85 14.40
C PRO A 360 4.48 25.71 13.20
N LYS A 361 4.04 25.05 12.13
CA LYS A 361 3.54 25.67 10.91
C LYS A 361 2.04 25.94 11.06
N PRO A 362 1.58 27.20 10.95
CA PRO A 362 0.18 27.56 11.11
C PRO A 362 -0.69 26.99 9.99
N VAL A 363 -1.94 26.66 10.30
CA VAL A 363 -3.04 26.30 9.39
C VAL A 363 -4.32 27.02 9.84
N ASP A 364 -5.32 27.21 8.97
CA ASP A 364 -6.55 27.98 9.28
C ASP A 364 -7.29 27.57 10.56
N ASP A 365 -7.20 26.29 10.92
CA ASP A 365 -7.80 25.75 12.13
C ASP A 365 -6.76 25.22 13.12
N GLY A 366 -5.47 25.55 13.03
CA GLY A 366 -4.50 25.07 14.01
C GLY A 366 -3.03 25.17 13.60
N VAL A 367 -2.23 24.16 13.97
CA VAL A 367 -0.79 24.09 13.68
C VAL A 367 -0.34 22.64 13.45
N TRP A 368 0.72 22.44 12.69
CA TRP A 368 1.37 21.14 12.53
C TRP A 368 2.91 21.25 12.59
N ASP A 369 3.58 20.14 12.86
CA ASP A 369 5.05 20.07 12.82
C ASP A 369 5.53 18.68 12.37
N THR A 370 6.77 18.60 11.89
CA THR A 370 7.44 17.35 11.53
C THR A 370 8.02 16.66 12.75
N VAL A 371 7.88 15.33 12.79
CA VAL A 371 8.38 14.50 13.89
C VAL A 371 9.08 13.26 13.36
N ASP A 372 9.86 12.63 14.23
CA ASP A 372 10.58 11.38 13.94
C ASP A 372 10.53 10.50 15.21
N PHE A 373 9.44 9.76 15.36
CA PHE A 373 9.31 8.74 16.41
C PHE A 373 8.44 7.58 15.93
N ASP A 374 8.64 6.42 16.54
CA ASP A 374 8.02 5.18 16.09
C ASP A 374 6.71 4.86 16.84
N VAL A 375 5.72 4.36 16.12
CA VAL A 375 4.41 3.91 16.62
C VAL A 375 4.03 2.54 16.06
N PRO A 376 3.30 1.69 16.81
CA PRO A 376 2.78 0.44 16.27
C PRO A 376 1.63 0.70 15.29
N SER A 377 1.68 0.00 14.15
CA SER A 377 0.76 0.15 13.03
C SER A 377 0.34 -1.20 12.44
N LEU A 378 -0.92 -1.30 12.04
CA LEU A 378 -1.53 -2.46 11.39
C LEU A 378 -1.02 -2.59 9.95
N GLN A 379 -0.45 -3.75 9.63
CA GLN A 379 -0.03 -4.12 8.28
C GLN A 379 -1.19 -4.78 7.51
N SER A 380 -1.05 -4.90 6.19
CA SER A 380 -2.07 -5.50 5.31
C SER A 380 -2.31 -6.98 5.56
N ASP A 381 -1.36 -7.69 6.16
CA ASP A 381 -1.45 -9.10 6.55
C ASP A 381 -2.12 -9.33 7.93
N GLY A 382 -2.57 -8.25 8.59
CA GLY A 382 -3.18 -8.33 9.91
C GLY A 382 -2.20 -8.42 11.09
N THR A 383 -0.88 -8.31 10.85
CA THR A 383 0.14 -8.19 11.90
C THR A 383 0.33 -6.73 12.35
N VAL A 384 0.87 -6.52 13.55
CA VAL A 384 1.20 -5.19 14.05
C VAL A 384 2.72 -5.00 14.04
N ALA A 385 3.20 -4.05 13.25
CA ALA A 385 4.62 -3.71 13.13
C ALA A 385 4.88 -2.22 13.42
N THR A 386 6.11 -1.89 13.76
CA THR A 386 6.52 -0.52 14.07
C THR A 386 6.66 0.30 12.79
N GLN A 387 6.09 1.51 12.77
CA GLN A 387 6.19 2.48 11.68
C GLN A 387 6.51 3.88 12.20
N ASN A 388 7.13 4.71 11.37
CA ASN A 388 7.56 6.05 11.75
C ASN A 388 6.41 7.05 11.62
N ALA A 389 6.15 7.81 12.69
CA ALA A 389 5.29 8.99 12.67
C ALA A 389 6.09 10.17 12.11
N THR A 390 5.54 10.85 11.11
CA THR A 390 6.22 11.88 10.31
C THR A 390 5.71 13.28 10.60
N LYS A 391 4.44 13.43 11.00
CA LYS A 391 3.82 14.72 11.35
C LYS A 391 2.91 14.60 12.57
N VAL A 392 2.86 15.68 13.33
CA VAL A 392 1.88 15.90 14.39
C VAL A 392 0.95 17.04 14.00
N TRP A 393 -0.35 16.89 14.27
CA TRP A 393 -1.37 17.86 13.95
C TRP A 393 -2.10 18.31 15.22
N LYS A 394 -2.33 19.62 15.35
CA LYS A 394 -3.21 20.24 16.35
C LYS A 394 -4.22 21.11 15.60
N ARG A 395 -5.50 20.74 15.61
CA ARG A 395 -6.58 21.39 14.86
C ARG A 395 -7.73 21.81 15.77
N LYS A 396 -8.57 22.74 15.35
CA LYS A 396 -9.67 23.29 16.14
C LYS A 396 -10.76 22.24 16.23
N ALA A 397 -11.26 22.01 17.43
CA ALA A 397 -12.24 20.97 17.63
C ALA A 397 -13.62 21.35 17.04
N PRO A 398 -14.34 20.41 16.41
CA PRO A 398 -15.71 20.62 15.96
C PRO A 398 -16.68 20.74 17.15
N GLU A 399 -17.88 21.26 16.94
CA GLU A 399 -18.87 21.47 18.02
C GLU A 399 -19.26 20.17 18.75
N THR A 400 -19.21 19.02 18.05
CA THR A 400 -19.61 17.72 18.57
C THR A 400 -18.56 16.65 18.26
N LEU A 401 -18.21 15.83 19.25
CA LEU A 401 -17.38 14.64 19.09
C LEU A 401 -18.23 13.38 19.32
N TYR A 402 -17.77 12.22 18.87
CA TYR A 402 -18.39 10.92 19.15
C TYR A 402 -17.59 10.16 20.20
N ARG A 403 -18.28 9.71 21.26
CA ARG A 403 -17.72 8.81 22.27
C ARG A 403 -18.11 7.38 21.95
N ILE A 404 -17.11 6.56 21.63
CA ILE A 404 -17.26 5.14 21.33
C ILE A 404 -16.86 4.34 22.58
N ARG A 405 -17.76 3.49 23.08
CA ARG A 405 -17.48 2.55 24.16
C ARG A 405 -17.56 1.12 23.64
N THR A 406 -16.53 0.33 23.88
CA THR A 406 -16.49 -1.09 23.47
C THR A 406 -16.83 -2.04 24.62
N ALA A 407 -17.17 -3.29 24.29
CA ALA A 407 -17.57 -4.33 25.23
C ALA A 407 -16.46 -4.79 26.18
N THR A 408 -15.19 -4.61 25.78
CA THR A 408 -14.06 -4.82 26.68
C THR A 408 -13.78 -3.62 27.60
N GLY A 409 -14.53 -2.52 27.44
CA GLY A 409 -14.38 -1.30 28.24
C GLY A 409 -13.30 -0.34 27.72
N ARG A 410 -13.07 -0.29 26.40
CA ARG A 410 -12.30 0.81 25.78
C ARG A 410 -13.23 1.99 25.52
N GLU A 411 -12.70 3.20 25.66
CA GLU A 411 -13.40 4.45 25.42
C GLU A 411 -12.54 5.29 24.47
N LEU A 412 -13.13 5.79 23.39
CA LEU A 412 -12.44 6.62 22.40
C LEU A 412 -13.33 7.80 22.02
N ASP A 413 -12.77 9.00 22.07
CA ASP A 413 -13.46 10.24 21.71
C ASP A 413 -12.86 10.77 20.40
N VAL A 414 -13.66 10.77 19.33
CA VAL A 414 -13.21 11.05 17.96
C VAL A 414 -14.12 12.04 17.26
N THR A 415 -13.61 12.68 16.21
CA THR A 415 -14.44 13.46 15.30
C THR A 415 -15.39 12.55 14.50
N PRO A 416 -16.55 13.07 14.03
CA PRO A 416 -17.52 12.28 13.25
C PRO A 416 -16.91 11.55 12.04
N SER A 417 -15.96 12.19 11.36
CA SER A 417 -15.31 11.66 10.15
C SER A 417 -14.06 10.80 10.43
N HIS A 418 -13.72 10.53 11.69
CA HIS A 418 -12.56 9.72 12.06
C HIS A 418 -12.82 8.23 11.76
N PRO A 419 -12.02 7.57 10.91
CA PRO A 419 -12.29 6.20 10.52
C PRO A 419 -11.63 5.16 11.44
N LEU A 420 -12.40 4.13 11.79
CA LEU A 420 -11.96 2.95 12.53
C LEU A 420 -12.03 1.71 11.65
N PHE A 421 -11.12 0.76 11.85
CA PHE A 421 -11.17 -0.50 11.12
C PHE A 421 -12.26 -1.43 11.65
N VAL A 422 -13.12 -1.90 10.75
CA VAL A 422 -14.12 -2.94 10.97
C VAL A 422 -13.84 -4.14 10.07
N GLN A 423 -14.42 -5.29 10.41
CA GLN A 423 -14.34 -6.49 9.58
C GLN A 423 -15.49 -6.52 8.58
N SER A 424 -15.17 -6.71 7.30
CA SER A 424 -16.14 -6.91 6.24
C SER A 424 -15.60 -7.92 5.22
N ASN A 425 -16.35 -8.99 4.93
CA ASN A 425 -15.99 -10.04 3.95
C ASN A 425 -14.58 -10.63 4.09
N GLY A 426 -14.10 -10.83 5.33
CA GLY A 426 -12.75 -11.33 5.54
C GLY A 426 -11.67 -10.34 5.12
N ARG A 427 -11.91 -9.03 5.26
CA ARG A 427 -10.93 -7.96 5.05
C ARG A 427 -11.08 -6.87 6.12
N PHE A 428 -9.99 -6.13 6.37
CA PHE A 428 -10.03 -4.91 7.17
C PHE A 428 -10.58 -3.76 6.32
N GLN A 429 -11.65 -3.11 6.78
CA GLN A 429 -12.27 -1.99 6.09
C GLN A 429 -12.37 -0.79 7.03
N ALA A 430 -11.94 0.38 6.59
CA ALA A 430 -12.07 1.62 7.36
C ALA A 430 -13.50 2.18 7.21
N ARG A 431 -14.19 2.46 8.33
CA ARG A 431 -15.50 3.13 8.39
C ARG A 431 -15.47 4.32 9.35
N LYS A 432 -16.14 5.42 9.00
CA LYS A 432 -16.15 6.64 9.83
C LYS A 432 -16.91 6.43 11.13
N ALA A 433 -16.57 7.18 12.16
CA ALA A 433 -17.21 7.10 13.46
C ALA A 433 -18.74 7.33 13.38
N GLU A 434 -19.19 8.30 12.59
CA GLU A 434 -20.62 8.58 12.38
C GLU A 434 -21.39 7.45 11.65
N GLU A 435 -20.68 6.54 10.97
CA GLU A 435 -21.24 5.38 10.26
C GLU A 435 -21.28 4.11 11.14
N LEU A 436 -20.78 4.18 12.38
CA LEU A 436 -20.74 3.05 13.29
C LEU A 436 -21.99 3.01 14.17
N GLU A 437 -22.47 1.81 14.45
CA GLU A 437 -23.59 1.56 15.36
C GLU A 437 -23.18 0.69 16.55
N SER A 438 -24.00 0.71 17.60
CA SER A 438 -23.90 -0.26 18.69
C SER A 438 -24.10 -1.68 18.13
N GLY A 439 -23.11 -2.54 18.31
CA GLY A 439 -23.10 -3.89 17.73
C GLY A 439 -21.99 -4.14 16.72
N THR A 440 -21.45 -3.10 16.08
CA THR A 440 -20.34 -3.21 15.13
C THR A 440 -19.06 -3.65 15.84
N HIS A 441 -18.20 -4.41 15.16
CA HIS A 441 -16.93 -4.87 15.73
C HIS A 441 -15.76 -4.08 15.14
N VAL A 442 -14.96 -3.48 16.01
CA VAL A 442 -13.76 -2.69 15.67
C VAL A 442 -12.48 -3.47 15.93
N ALA A 443 -11.46 -3.22 15.13
CA ALA A 443 -10.17 -3.88 15.21
C ALA A 443 -9.37 -3.40 16.42
N VAL A 444 -8.89 -4.33 17.23
CA VAL A 444 -8.11 -4.07 18.44
C VAL A 444 -6.92 -5.01 18.52
N PRO A 445 -5.74 -4.60 18.99
CA PRO A 445 -4.58 -5.48 19.06
C PRO A 445 -4.79 -6.55 20.14
N ARG A 446 -4.40 -7.79 19.82
CA ARG A 446 -4.27 -8.92 20.74
C ARG A 446 -2.87 -8.96 21.35
N LYS A 447 -1.86 -8.59 20.56
CA LYS A 447 -0.46 -8.45 20.97
C LYS A 447 0.13 -7.19 20.35
N VAL A 448 0.95 -6.49 21.12
CA VAL A 448 1.74 -5.35 20.64
C VAL A 448 3.20 -5.65 20.95
N SER A 449 4.03 -5.69 19.92
CA SER A 449 5.47 -5.85 20.06
C SER A 449 6.10 -4.53 20.50
N THR A 450 6.92 -4.54 21.55
CA THR A 450 7.54 -3.33 22.12
C THR A 450 9.06 -3.42 22.12
N ASN A 451 9.73 -2.27 21.90
CA ASN A 451 11.18 -2.16 22.00
C ASN A 451 11.61 -2.07 23.47
N ALA A 452 11.83 -3.23 24.10
CA ALA A 452 12.10 -3.32 25.54
C ALA A 452 13.42 -2.65 25.98
N ARG A 453 13.38 -1.97 27.15
CA ARG A 453 14.55 -1.46 27.88
C ARG A 453 14.55 -1.98 29.30
N ASN A 454 15.63 -2.66 29.69
CA ASN A 454 15.78 -3.24 31.05
C ASN A 454 16.72 -2.44 31.96
N GLU A 455 17.26 -1.31 31.51
CA GLU A 455 18.15 -0.49 32.31
C GLU A 455 17.38 0.18 33.47
N LEU A 456 17.93 0.10 34.68
CA LEU A 456 17.36 0.72 35.87
C LEU A 456 18.10 2.03 36.14
N ASP A 457 17.71 3.12 35.47
CA ASP A 457 18.36 4.44 35.59
C ASP A 457 17.60 5.34 36.57
N VAL A 458 17.73 5.04 37.86
CA VAL A 458 17.00 5.78 38.92
C VAL A 458 18.00 6.40 39.90
N THR A 459 17.93 7.72 40.04
CA THR A 459 18.75 8.45 41.02
C THR A 459 17.99 8.60 42.34
N PHE A 460 18.56 8.05 43.42
CA PHE A 460 17.97 8.14 44.76
C PHE A 460 18.96 8.74 45.76
N ARG A 461 18.41 9.28 46.85
CA ARG A 461 19.22 9.93 47.89
C ARG A 461 19.93 8.89 48.75
N GLN A 462 21.26 8.97 48.80
CA GLN A 462 22.07 8.23 49.76
C GLN A 462 22.09 8.91 51.13
N SER A 463 21.90 8.13 52.18
CA SER A 463 21.90 8.58 53.58
C SER A 463 23.32 8.87 54.07
N GLN A 464 23.48 9.93 54.86
CA GLN A 464 24.76 10.35 55.46
C GLN A 464 24.90 9.88 56.92
N ALA A 465 23.99 9.02 57.41
CA ALA A 465 23.96 8.55 58.78
C ALA A 465 24.99 7.43 59.05
N HIS A 466 25.56 7.39 60.26
CA HIS A 466 26.59 6.41 60.65
C HIS A 466 26.09 4.94 60.72
N ASN A 467 24.78 4.72 60.85
CA ASN A 467 24.13 3.40 60.89
C ASN A 467 23.24 3.17 59.67
N ARG A 468 23.61 3.71 58.50
CA ARG A 468 22.80 3.58 57.28
C ARG A 468 22.80 2.12 56.79
N ILE A 469 21.66 1.75 56.22
CA ILE A 469 21.49 0.51 55.45
C ILE A 469 21.62 0.96 54.00
N ASP A 470 22.67 0.50 53.31
CA ASP A 470 22.90 0.82 51.90
C ASP A 470 21.99 -0.07 51.04
N LEU A 471 21.19 0.55 50.17
CA LEU A 471 20.33 -0.17 49.22
C LEU A 471 21.16 -0.74 48.06
N ASP A 472 21.16 -2.07 47.91
CA ASP A 472 21.85 -2.76 46.82
C ASP A 472 20.88 -3.01 45.65
N LEU A 473 20.84 -2.08 44.68
CA LEU A 473 20.04 -2.25 43.46
C LEU A 473 20.81 -3.01 42.37
N PRO A 474 20.14 -3.92 41.64
CA PRO A 474 20.71 -4.52 40.44
C PRO A 474 20.90 -3.46 39.34
N PRO A 475 21.85 -3.66 38.41
CA PRO A 475 22.10 -2.72 37.31
C PRO A 475 20.98 -2.69 36.24
N GLN A 476 20.08 -3.67 36.28
CA GLN A 476 18.95 -3.83 35.37
C GLN A 476 17.73 -4.32 36.15
N TRP A 477 16.54 -4.06 35.62
CA TRP A 477 15.30 -4.60 36.14
C TRP A 477 15.33 -6.13 36.17
N THR A 478 15.06 -6.69 37.34
CA THR A 478 14.86 -8.14 37.50
C THR A 478 13.37 -8.45 37.72
N PRO A 479 12.90 -9.65 37.31
CA PRO A 479 11.52 -10.06 37.56
C PRO A 479 11.16 -10.06 39.05
N GLU A 480 12.11 -10.31 39.96
CA GLU A 480 11.89 -10.26 41.40
C GLU A 480 11.67 -8.83 41.91
N LEU A 481 12.45 -7.87 41.44
CA LEU A 481 12.30 -6.46 41.80
C LEU A 481 10.96 -5.92 41.28
N ALA A 482 10.61 -6.20 40.03
CA ALA A 482 9.33 -5.81 39.44
C ALA A 482 8.14 -6.45 40.18
N ARG A 483 8.28 -7.71 40.60
CA ARG A 483 7.29 -8.40 41.45
C ARG A 483 7.08 -7.73 42.79
N LEU A 484 8.17 -7.31 43.45
CA LEU A 484 8.09 -6.53 44.69
C LEU A 484 7.36 -5.20 44.49
N ILE A 485 7.64 -4.48 43.40
CA ILE A 485 6.89 -3.26 43.04
C ILE A 485 5.41 -3.59 42.82
N GLY A 486 5.08 -4.70 42.18
CA GLY A 486 3.70 -5.19 42.02
C GLY A 486 2.98 -5.36 43.35
N TYR A 487 3.62 -5.95 44.36
CA TYR A 487 3.05 -6.05 45.72
C TYR A 487 2.86 -4.69 46.38
N ILE A 488 3.81 -3.76 46.19
CA ILE A 488 3.71 -2.41 46.76
C ILE A 488 2.55 -1.64 46.14
N VAL A 489 2.36 -1.75 44.82
CA VAL A 489 1.24 -1.13 44.11
C VAL A 489 -0.10 -1.72 44.57
N ALA A 490 -0.16 -3.04 44.74
CA ALA A 490 -1.36 -3.75 45.22
C ALA A 490 -1.70 -3.40 46.68
N GLU A 491 -0.84 -3.79 47.63
CA GLU A 491 -1.15 -3.77 49.07
C GLU A 491 -0.15 -2.98 49.91
N GLY A 492 0.80 -2.30 49.25
CA GLY A 492 1.82 -1.50 49.92
C GLY A 492 1.28 -0.15 50.41
N TYR A 493 1.85 0.36 51.50
CA TYR A 493 1.72 1.75 51.95
C TYR A 493 3.11 2.33 52.18
N VAL A 494 3.40 3.44 51.49
CA VAL A 494 4.68 4.14 51.53
C VAL A 494 4.48 5.46 52.27
N GLU A 495 5.18 5.65 53.39
CA GLU A 495 5.20 6.90 54.13
C GLU A 495 6.58 7.54 54.00
N GLN A 496 6.63 8.78 53.48
CA GLN A 496 7.83 9.62 53.52
C GLN A 496 7.58 10.82 54.42
N ARG A 497 8.48 11.03 55.38
CA ARG A 497 8.42 12.14 56.34
C ARG A 497 9.25 13.32 55.86
N PRO A 498 8.97 14.55 56.35
CA PRO A 498 9.71 15.75 55.97
C PRO A 498 11.22 15.70 56.26
N ASP A 499 11.66 14.85 57.20
CA ASP A 499 13.07 14.63 57.52
C ASP A 499 13.76 13.62 56.60
N ASN A 500 13.07 13.17 55.53
CA ASN A 500 13.51 12.14 54.58
C ASN A 500 13.71 10.75 55.21
N THR A 501 13.12 10.52 56.38
CA THR A 501 12.89 9.18 56.89
C THR A 501 11.56 8.64 56.37
N GLY A 502 11.39 7.34 56.35
CA GLY A 502 10.17 6.73 55.84
C GLY A 502 10.14 5.23 56.06
N TYR A 503 9.00 4.64 55.74
CA TYR A 503 8.87 3.19 55.69
C TYR A 503 7.93 2.76 54.57
N VAL A 504 8.10 1.52 54.14
CA VAL A 504 7.18 0.79 53.29
C VAL A 504 6.57 -0.32 54.14
N SER A 505 5.26 -0.47 54.07
CA SER A 505 4.52 -1.55 54.72
C SER A 505 3.72 -2.33 53.70
N ILE A 506 3.75 -3.66 53.72
CA ILE A 506 2.93 -4.54 52.88
C ILE A 506 2.07 -5.40 53.81
N THR A 507 0.75 -5.39 53.62
CA THR A 507 -0.18 -6.11 54.50
C THR A 507 -0.96 -7.16 53.72
N ASN A 508 -0.70 -8.44 53.99
CA ASN A 508 -1.43 -9.57 53.38
C ASN A 508 -1.82 -10.62 54.45
N ASN A 509 -2.82 -11.44 54.16
CA ASN A 509 -3.18 -12.62 54.97
C ASN A 509 -2.40 -13.87 54.55
N ASP A 510 -2.00 -13.96 53.28
CA ASP A 510 -1.30 -15.11 52.72
C ASP A 510 0.21 -15.01 53.04
N ARG A 511 0.70 -15.96 53.85
CA ARG A 511 2.09 -15.95 54.33
C ARG A 511 3.11 -16.14 53.22
N GLU A 512 2.77 -16.92 52.19
CA GLU A 512 3.65 -17.15 51.04
C GLU A 512 3.98 -15.84 50.29
N VAL A 513 3.02 -14.91 50.21
CA VAL A 513 3.22 -13.57 49.62
C VAL A 513 4.19 -12.74 50.45
N LEU A 514 4.02 -12.72 51.78
CA LEU A 514 4.89 -11.97 52.68
C LEU A 514 6.30 -12.56 52.75
N ASP A 515 6.43 -13.89 52.73
CA ASP A 515 7.72 -14.58 52.72
C ASP A 515 8.47 -14.33 51.39
N ASP A 516 7.77 -14.31 50.24
CA ASP A 516 8.34 -13.92 48.95
C ASP A 516 8.80 -12.45 48.94
N ALA A 517 7.93 -11.51 49.31
CA ALA A 517 8.27 -10.08 49.39
C ALA A 517 9.45 -9.82 50.33
N LYS A 518 9.48 -10.50 51.49
CA LYS A 518 10.59 -10.43 52.44
C LYS A 518 11.89 -10.91 51.82
N SER A 519 11.88 -12.03 51.09
CA SER A 519 13.09 -12.56 50.44
C SER A 519 13.68 -11.60 49.41
N VAL A 520 12.84 -10.89 48.66
CA VAL A 520 13.29 -9.87 47.70
C VAL A 520 13.87 -8.67 48.43
N LEU A 521 13.19 -8.16 49.47
CA LEU A 521 13.70 -7.05 50.29
C LEU A 521 15.04 -7.37 50.96
N GLU A 522 15.22 -8.59 51.49
CA GLU A 522 16.49 -9.04 52.08
C GLU A 522 17.61 -9.14 51.03
N THR A 523 17.28 -9.50 49.78
CA THR A 523 18.25 -9.55 48.67
C THR A 523 18.75 -8.15 48.29
N LEU A 524 17.92 -7.13 48.47
CA LEU A 524 18.29 -5.71 48.29
C LEU A 524 19.02 -5.10 49.51
N ASN A 525 19.48 -5.95 50.45
CA ASN A 525 20.14 -5.56 51.69
C ASN A 525 19.24 -4.75 52.66
N LEU A 526 17.91 -4.91 52.59
CA LEU A 526 16.97 -4.18 53.45
C LEU A 526 16.54 -4.99 54.68
N ASN A 527 16.48 -4.30 55.83
CA ASN A 527 16.01 -4.90 57.07
C ASN A 527 14.48 -4.84 57.18
N VAL A 528 13.86 -5.99 57.44
CA VAL A 528 12.40 -6.12 57.47
C VAL A 528 11.91 -6.61 58.83
N THR A 529 10.83 -6.01 59.34
CA THR A 529 10.18 -6.41 60.59
C THR A 529 8.77 -6.90 60.30
N GLU A 530 8.40 -8.09 60.77
CA GLU A 530 7.03 -8.60 60.69
C GLU A 530 6.27 -8.25 61.99
N ARG A 531 5.04 -7.72 61.87
CA ARG A 531 4.17 -7.41 63.01
C ARG A 531 2.76 -7.95 62.78
N SER A 532 2.07 -8.29 63.86
CA SER A 532 0.64 -8.58 63.83
C SER A 532 -0.14 -7.27 63.85
N SER A 533 -1.12 -7.11 62.96
CA SER A 533 -2.09 -6.01 63.06
C SER A 533 -2.88 -6.08 64.38
N HIS A 534 -3.43 -4.95 64.86
CA HIS A 534 -4.09 -4.76 66.16
C HIS A 534 -4.95 -5.94 66.67
N GLU A 535 -5.06 -6.09 68.01
CA GLU A 535 -5.79 -7.15 68.71
C GLU A 535 -7.12 -7.55 68.03
N GLY A 536 -7.13 -8.73 67.39
CA GLY A 536 -8.33 -9.36 66.84
C GLY A 536 -8.38 -9.59 65.33
N LYS A 537 -7.38 -9.15 64.55
CA LYS A 537 -7.29 -9.44 63.10
C LYS A 537 -6.20 -10.46 62.77
N THR A 538 -6.42 -11.29 61.74
CA THR A 538 -5.47 -12.32 61.25
C THR A 538 -4.42 -11.79 60.28
N THR A 539 -4.55 -10.53 59.84
CA THR A 539 -3.66 -9.86 58.88
C THR A 539 -2.27 -9.60 59.47
N ARG A 540 -1.23 -9.91 58.71
CA ARG A 540 0.17 -9.64 59.07
C ARG A 540 0.72 -8.51 58.22
N GLU A 541 1.61 -7.75 58.81
CA GLU A 541 2.21 -6.56 58.21
C GLU A 541 3.73 -6.73 58.14
N LEU A 542 4.29 -6.54 56.95
CA LEU A 542 5.72 -6.55 56.68
C LEU A 542 6.20 -5.11 56.56
N LEU A 543 7.07 -4.67 57.47
CA LEU A 543 7.53 -3.29 57.58
C LEU A 543 9.02 -3.17 57.24
N CYS A 544 9.35 -2.36 56.23
CA CYS A 544 10.72 -1.99 55.87
C CYS A 544 10.92 -0.49 56.16
N SER A 545 11.78 -0.16 57.13
CA SER A 545 12.09 1.23 57.50
C SER A 545 13.44 1.66 56.93
N ALA A 546 13.48 1.90 55.61
CA ALA A 546 14.69 2.34 54.90
C ALA A 546 14.40 3.61 54.09
N GLY A 547 15.00 4.73 54.50
CA GLY A 547 14.81 6.02 53.82
C GLY A 547 15.35 6.03 52.39
N GLU A 548 16.43 5.30 52.10
CA GLU A 548 16.97 5.15 50.74
C GLU A 548 15.99 4.41 49.82
N PHE A 549 15.35 3.35 50.32
CA PHE A 549 14.34 2.60 49.55
C PHE A 549 13.07 3.42 49.30
N VAL A 550 12.60 4.20 50.29
CA VAL A 550 11.49 5.14 50.09
C VAL A 550 11.86 6.23 49.08
N SER A 551 13.10 6.74 49.14
CA SER A 551 13.60 7.70 48.14
C SER A 551 13.65 7.09 46.74
N PHE A 552 14.05 5.81 46.62
CA PHE A 552 14.06 5.08 45.36
C PHE A 552 12.65 4.93 44.78
N LEU A 553 11.67 4.55 45.60
CA LEU A 553 10.27 4.46 45.16
C LEU A 553 9.70 5.81 44.73
N ALA A 554 10.05 6.90 45.44
CA ALA A 554 9.63 8.25 45.08
C ALA A 554 10.24 8.73 43.75
N SER A 555 11.51 8.39 43.49
CA SER A 555 12.16 8.69 42.20
C SER A 555 11.66 7.81 41.06
N LEU A 556 11.15 6.62 41.38
CA LEU A 556 10.60 5.69 40.39
C LEU A 556 9.24 6.17 39.88
N ASP A 557 8.32 6.48 40.81
CA ASP A 557 7.04 7.10 40.49
C ASP A 557 6.43 7.75 41.75
N GLU A 558 6.16 9.06 41.69
CA GLU A 558 5.58 9.80 42.82
C GLU A 558 4.20 9.30 43.23
N THR A 559 3.44 8.69 42.31
CA THR A 559 2.11 8.13 42.58
C THR A 559 2.14 6.97 43.57
N LEU A 560 3.30 6.32 43.76
CA LEU A 560 3.47 5.24 44.77
C LEU A 560 3.32 5.76 46.21
N LEU A 561 3.52 7.05 46.44
CA LEU A 561 3.34 7.72 47.73
C LEU A 561 1.93 8.28 47.91
N GLN A 562 1.14 8.31 46.84
CA GLN A 562 -0.21 8.86 46.82
C GLN A 562 -1.27 7.83 47.22
N SER A 563 -2.53 8.27 47.22
CA SER A 563 -3.66 7.42 47.57
C SER A 563 -3.87 6.29 46.55
N SER A 564 -4.55 5.21 46.93
CA SER A 564 -4.82 4.07 46.03
C SER A 564 -5.64 4.42 44.79
N ALA A 565 -6.30 5.59 44.76
CA ALA A 565 -7.06 6.08 43.60
C ALA A 565 -6.17 6.76 42.54
N GLU A 566 -4.96 7.19 42.92
CA GLU A 566 -4.04 7.94 42.05
C GLU A 566 -2.85 7.10 41.57
N ARG A 567 -2.68 5.88 42.13
CA ARG A 567 -1.61 4.95 41.73
C ARG A 567 -1.67 4.62 40.25
N ARG A 568 -0.49 4.43 39.65
CA ARG A 568 -0.28 3.91 38.30
C ARG A 568 0.84 2.88 38.26
N VAL A 569 1.00 2.24 37.11
CA VAL A 569 2.18 1.41 36.85
C VAL A 569 3.37 2.35 36.56
N PRO A 570 4.53 2.17 37.21
CA PRO A 570 5.72 2.94 36.90
C PRO A 570 6.13 2.86 35.43
N GLN A 571 6.54 3.99 34.85
CA GLN A 571 6.82 4.06 33.41
C GLN A 571 7.98 3.16 32.95
N ASP A 572 8.97 2.96 33.80
CA ASP A 572 10.08 2.06 33.50
C ASP A 572 9.62 0.60 33.35
N ILE A 573 8.55 0.19 34.04
CA ILE A 573 7.96 -1.15 33.91
C ILE A 573 7.14 -1.26 32.62
N MET A 574 6.47 -0.18 32.21
CA MET A 574 5.73 -0.13 30.93
C MET A 574 6.65 -0.36 29.72
N ARG A 575 7.94 0.02 29.84
CA ARG A 575 8.97 -0.11 28.80
C ARG A 575 9.85 -1.35 28.94
N ALA A 576 9.64 -2.17 29.98
CA ALA A 576 10.52 -3.28 30.30
C ALA A 576 10.25 -4.51 29.44
N SER A 577 11.19 -5.46 29.43
CA SER A 577 11.01 -6.73 28.72
C SER A 577 9.89 -7.59 29.32
N ASP A 578 9.35 -8.52 28.50
CA ASP A 578 8.27 -9.45 28.87
C ASP A 578 8.49 -10.15 30.22
N ASN A 579 9.73 -10.53 30.53
CA ASN A 579 10.06 -11.19 31.79
C ASN A 579 9.88 -10.27 33.02
N VAL A 580 10.21 -8.99 32.88
CA VAL A 580 10.07 -7.99 33.94
C VAL A 580 8.60 -7.64 34.12
N VAL A 581 7.89 -7.41 33.02
CA VAL A 581 6.43 -7.18 32.99
C VAL A 581 5.69 -8.33 33.64
N THR A 582 6.03 -9.58 33.28
CA THR A 582 5.49 -10.80 33.89
C THR A 582 5.69 -10.80 35.41
N GLY A 583 6.88 -10.42 35.89
CA GLY A 583 7.17 -10.28 37.32
C GLY A 583 6.22 -9.30 38.02
N PHE A 584 6.05 -8.11 37.45
CA PHE A 584 5.14 -7.09 37.97
C PHE A 584 3.68 -7.54 38.00
N ILE A 585 3.15 -8.02 36.87
CA ILE A 585 1.76 -8.49 36.75
C ILE A 585 1.50 -9.62 37.76
N ARG A 586 2.44 -10.56 37.89
CA ARG A 586 2.35 -11.66 38.85
C ARG A 586 2.24 -11.13 40.29
N GLY A 587 3.08 -10.17 40.69
CA GLY A 587 3.04 -9.57 42.02
C GLY A 587 1.74 -8.80 42.28
N TYR A 588 1.30 -7.97 41.33
CA TYR A 588 0.11 -7.15 41.47
C TYR A 588 -1.19 -7.97 41.55
N ILE A 589 -1.37 -8.94 40.65
CA ILE A 589 -2.55 -9.83 40.64
C ILE A 589 -2.49 -10.86 41.77
N GLU A 590 -1.30 -11.21 42.28
CA GLU A 590 -1.20 -12.00 43.50
C GLU A 590 -1.73 -11.23 44.72
N GLY A 591 -1.49 -9.93 44.83
CA GLY A 591 -2.04 -9.09 45.89
C GLY A 591 -3.56 -8.87 45.74
N GLU A 592 -3.97 -8.23 44.64
CA GLU A 592 -5.34 -7.75 44.45
C GLU A 592 -6.27 -8.73 43.70
N GLY A 593 -5.72 -9.76 43.06
CA GLY A 593 -6.48 -10.67 42.21
C GLY A 593 -7.23 -11.76 42.97
N HIS A 594 -8.47 -11.99 42.57
CA HIS A 594 -9.30 -13.09 43.02
C HIS A 594 -9.52 -14.11 41.89
N VAL A 595 -9.19 -15.37 42.14
CA VAL A 595 -9.50 -16.50 41.24
C VAL A 595 -10.85 -17.07 41.66
N SER A 596 -11.82 -17.08 40.76
CA SER A 596 -13.14 -17.65 41.03
C SER A 596 -13.05 -19.17 41.18
N THR A 597 -13.73 -19.72 42.20
CA THR A 597 -13.78 -21.17 42.44
C THR A 597 -14.90 -21.87 41.68
N SER A 598 -15.80 -21.09 41.08
CA SER A 598 -16.96 -21.59 40.33
C SER A 598 -16.92 -21.25 38.84
N GLN A 599 -16.11 -20.26 38.46
CA GLN A 599 -16.00 -19.77 37.09
C GLN A 599 -14.52 -19.68 36.70
N ARG A 600 -14.23 -19.89 35.42
CA ARG A 600 -12.87 -19.78 34.85
C ARG A 600 -12.52 -18.31 34.60
N GLU A 601 -12.33 -17.57 35.68
CA GLU A 601 -12.03 -16.14 35.63
C GLU A 601 -11.12 -15.68 36.78
N ILE A 602 -10.29 -14.68 36.48
CA ILE A 602 -9.50 -13.91 37.43
C ILE A 602 -10.06 -12.49 37.43
N THR A 603 -10.37 -11.95 38.61
CA THR A 603 -10.87 -10.59 38.74
C THR A 603 -9.97 -9.78 39.66
N VAL A 604 -9.57 -8.60 39.22
CA VAL A 604 -8.82 -7.60 40.00
C VAL A 604 -9.72 -6.38 40.15
N ALA A 605 -9.74 -5.74 41.32
CA ALA A 605 -10.51 -4.52 41.53
C ALA A 605 -9.60 -3.40 42.04
N SER A 606 -9.80 -2.17 41.57
CA SER A 606 -9.04 -1.01 42.05
C SER A 606 -9.90 0.24 42.00
N MET A 607 -9.60 1.21 42.86
CA MET A 607 -10.19 2.56 42.80
C MET A 607 -9.58 3.39 41.67
N SER A 608 -8.34 3.08 41.26
CA SER A 608 -7.66 3.72 40.14
C SER A 608 -8.06 3.03 38.83
N LYS A 609 -8.95 3.66 38.04
CA LYS A 609 -9.21 3.26 36.64
C LYS A 609 -7.90 3.23 35.85
N PRO A 610 -7.05 4.27 35.93
CA PRO A 610 -5.89 4.33 35.06
C PRO A 610 -4.83 3.27 35.38
N LEU A 611 -4.70 2.85 36.64
CA LEU A 611 -3.87 1.68 36.99
C LEU A 611 -4.34 0.40 36.29
N LEU A 612 -5.65 0.18 36.21
CA LEU A 612 -6.19 -1.01 35.54
C LEU A 612 -6.10 -0.90 34.03
N GLU A 613 -6.12 0.31 33.46
CA GLU A 613 -5.82 0.54 32.04
C GLU A 613 -4.35 0.21 31.74
N ASP A 614 -3.41 0.69 32.54
CA ASP A 614 -1.98 0.38 32.43
C ASP A 614 -1.72 -1.14 32.55
N VAL A 615 -2.35 -1.80 33.53
CA VAL A 615 -2.25 -3.27 33.71
C VAL A 615 -2.89 -4.02 32.54
N ARG A 616 -3.98 -3.50 31.94
CA ARG A 616 -4.57 -4.09 30.73
C ARG A 616 -3.60 -3.99 29.55
N THR A 617 -2.94 -2.85 29.37
CA THR A 617 -1.92 -2.67 28.32
C THR A 617 -0.76 -3.64 28.50
N LEU A 618 -0.25 -3.80 29.74
CA LEU A 618 0.77 -4.81 30.05
C LEU A 618 0.32 -6.26 29.81
N LEU A 619 -0.95 -6.58 30.04
CA LEU A 619 -1.48 -7.91 29.74
C LEU A 619 -1.54 -8.15 28.21
N VAL A 620 -1.90 -7.13 27.43
CA VAL A 620 -1.93 -7.21 25.95
C VAL A 620 -0.53 -7.41 25.36
N THR A 621 0.52 -6.81 25.92
CA THR A 621 1.90 -7.11 25.45
C THR A 621 2.28 -8.59 25.65
N GLN A 622 1.72 -9.23 26.69
CA GLN A 622 1.85 -10.68 26.93
C GLN A 622 0.84 -11.54 26.14
N GLY A 623 0.02 -10.93 25.26
CA GLY A 623 -1.01 -11.63 24.50
C GLY A 623 -2.27 -12.01 25.30
N ILE A 624 -2.44 -11.46 26.50
CA ILE A 624 -3.56 -11.74 27.41
C ILE A 624 -4.58 -10.61 27.34
N THR A 625 -5.78 -10.91 26.85
CA THR A 625 -6.87 -9.92 26.80
C THR A 625 -7.65 -9.87 28.11
N ALA A 626 -8.08 -8.67 28.52
CA ALA A 626 -8.83 -8.43 29.75
C ALA A 626 -9.96 -7.41 29.55
N GLN A 627 -11.07 -7.60 30.25
CA GLN A 627 -12.22 -6.69 30.23
C GLN A 627 -12.18 -5.74 31.43
N LEU A 628 -12.44 -4.46 31.23
CA LEU A 628 -12.53 -3.46 32.30
C LEU A 628 -13.98 -3.00 32.49
N GLN A 629 -14.51 -3.10 33.71
CA GLN A 629 -15.89 -2.76 34.03
C GLN A 629 -16.00 -1.85 35.26
N PRO A 630 -16.82 -0.79 35.23
CA PRO A 630 -17.12 0.00 36.42
C PRO A 630 -17.99 -0.79 37.42
N ARG A 631 -17.84 -0.50 38.71
CA ARG A 631 -18.66 -1.07 39.80
C ARG A 631 -19.46 0.04 40.51
N ASN A 632 -20.60 -0.34 41.08
CA ASN A 632 -21.53 0.58 41.76
C ASN A 632 -20.93 1.38 42.95
N ASN A 633 -19.78 0.98 43.47
CA ASN A 633 -19.08 1.65 44.57
C ASN A 633 -18.01 2.66 44.10
N GLY A 634 -17.94 2.94 42.79
CA GLY A 634 -16.94 3.85 42.20
C GLY A 634 -15.57 3.20 41.94
N SER A 635 -15.41 1.91 42.21
CA SER A 635 -14.21 1.14 41.82
C SER A 635 -14.38 0.51 40.44
N TYR A 636 -13.28 0.11 39.82
CA TYR A 636 -13.24 -0.58 38.55
C TYR A 636 -12.80 -2.03 38.76
N ARG A 637 -13.23 -2.92 37.87
CA ARG A 637 -12.89 -4.34 37.88
C ARG A 637 -12.27 -4.72 36.54
N LEU A 638 -11.06 -5.24 36.59
CA LEU A 638 -10.43 -5.94 35.48
C LEU A 638 -10.78 -7.43 35.58
N ARG A 639 -11.21 -8.05 34.47
CA ARG A 639 -11.61 -9.45 34.39
C ARG A 639 -10.85 -10.14 33.26
N ILE A 640 -10.10 -11.19 33.62
CA ILE A 640 -9.43 -12.11 32.69
C ILE A 640 -10.23 -13.41 32.67
N SER A 641 -10.69 -13.84 31.50
CA SER A 641 -11.55 -15.03 31.37
C SER A 641 -11.33 -15.72 30.02
N GLY A 642 -11.89 -16.92 29.83
CA GLY A 642 -11.79 -17.63 28.55
C GLY A 642 -10.38 -18.20 28.31
N ASN A 643 -9.85 -18.03 27.09
CA ASN A 643 -8.51 -18.49 26.73
C ASN A 643 -7.42 -17.67 27.44
N SER A 644 -7.61 -16.36 27.62
CA SER A 644 -6.70 -15.48 28.36
C SER A 644 -6.49 -15.91 29.82
N PHE A 645 -7.45 -16.61 30.44
CA PHE A 645 -7.25 -17.24 31.74
C PHE A 645 -6.23 -18.38 31.70
N HIS A 646 -6.24 -19.17 30.62
CA HIS A 646 -5.24 -20.22 30.39
C HIS A 646 -3.85 -19.60 30.25
N ASP A 647 -3.76 -18.63 29.34
CA ASP A 647 -2.50 -17.99 28.97
C ASP A 647 -1.89 -17.34 30.21
N TYR A 648 -2.72 -16.67 31.03
CA TYR A 648 -2.28 -16.18 32.33
C TYR A 648 -1.78 -17.28 33.25
N ALA A 649 -2.54 -18.36 33.44
CA ALA A 649 -2.19 -19.44 34.36
C ALA A 649 -0.92 -20.20 33.95
N GLU A 650 -0.66 -20.33 32.64
CA GLU A 650 0.48 -21.03 32.07
C GLU A 650 1.73 -20.14 31.98
N GLN A 651 1.59 -18.91 31.47
CA GLN A 651 2.72 -18.02 31.18
C GLN A 651 3.16 -17.20 32.40
N ILE A 652 2.20 -16.68 33.19
CA ILE A 652 2.48 -15.80 34.35
C ILE A 652 2.38 -16.58 35.67
N GLY A 653 1.26 -17.27 35.87
CA GLY A 653 0.97 -18.08 37.04
C GLY A 653 0.79 -17.29 38.34
N PHE A 654 0.64 -18.03 39.43
CA PHE A 654 0.48 -17.50 40.79
C PHE A 654 1.62 -17.94 41.70
N ILE A 655 1.77 -17.26 42.82
CA ILE A 655 2.79 -17.54 43.84
C ILE A 655 2.19 -18.42 44.92
N THR A 656 0.95 -18.13 45.33
CA THR A 656 0.29 -18.94 46.34
C THR A 656 -0.20 -20.28 45.79
N ALA A 657 0.11 -21.37 46.50
CA ALA A 657 -0.35 -22.71 46.13
C ALA A 657 -1.88 -22.81 46.02
N ARG A 658 -2.61 -22.01 46.84
CA ARG A 658 -4.07 -21.92 46.83
C ARG A 658 -4.62 -21.42 45.49
N LYS A 659 -4.07 -20.33 44.93
CA LYS A 659 -4.53 -19.76 43.66
C LYS A 659 -4.10 -20.62 42.48
N THR A 660 -2.90 -21.20 42.54
CA THR A 660 -2.44 -22.18 41.54
C THR A 660 -3.36 -23.39 41.48
N GLU A 661 -3.73 -23.98 42.63
CA GLU A 661 -4.63 -25.13 42.67
C GLU A 661 -6.05 -24.77 42.20
N ALA A 662 -6.53 -23.56 42.52
CA ALA A 662 -7.81 -23.07 41.99
C ALA A 662 -7.81 -22.97 40.46
N CYS A 663 -6.68 -22.63 39.83
CA CYS A 663 -6.56 -22.63 38.37
C CYS A 663 -6.53 -24.05 37.78
N ARG A 664 -5.80 -24.98 38.43
CA ARG A 664 -5.72 -26.40 38.02
C ARG A 664 -7.06 -27.11 37.99
N GLN A 665 -8.00 -26.72 38.84
CA GLN A 665 -9.36 -27.27 38.83
C GLN A 665 -10.11 -27.04 37.51
N PHE A 666 -9.63 -26.13 36.67
CA PHE A 666 -10.19 -25.83 35.35
C PHE A 666 -9.30 -26.30 34.18
N GLU A 667 -8.18 -26.98 34.43
CA GLU A 667 -7.34 -27.60 33.38
C GLU A 667 -8.15 -28.65 32.60
N GLY A 668 -8.17 -28.56 31.26
CA GLY A 668 -8.94 -29.46 30.38
C GLY A 668 -10.41 -29.08 30.16
N THR A 669 -10.90 -28.01 30.79
CA THR A 669 -12.26 -27.50 30.54
C THR A 669 -12.25 -26.54 29.34
N HIS A 670 -13.06 -26.80 28.31
CA HIS A 670 -13.09 -25.92 27.12
C HIS A 670 -13.60 -24.51 27.49
N GLY A 671 -12.91 -23.48 26.98
CA GLY A 671 -13.18 -22.08 27.30
C GLY A 671 -14.49 -21.55 26.72
N ASN A 672 -14.94 -20.40 27.23
CA ASN A 672 -16.07 -19.69 26.66
C ASN A 672 -15.57 -18.91 25.43
N THR A 673 -15.85 -19.41 24.23
CA THR A 673 -15.29 -18.96 22.94
C THR A 673 -15.88 -17.63 22.43
N ASN A 674 -16.50 -16.81 23.29
CA ASN A 674 -17.30 -15.65 22.87
C ASN A 674 -16.51 -14.32 22.87
N LEU A 675 -15.23 -14.33 23.21
CA LEU A 675 -14.39 -13.11 23.28
C LEU A 675 -13.38 -13.00 22.13
N ASP A 676 -12.91 -14.13 21.59
CA ASP A 676 -11.98 -14.17 20.46
C ASP A 676 -12.70 -14.74 19.24
N ILE A 677 -13.60 -13.92 18.70
CA ILE A 677 -14.48 -14.26 17.57
C ILE A 677 -14.08 -13.44 16.35
N VAL A 678 -14.20 -14.05 15.18
CA VAL A 678 -14.07 -13.34 13.91
C VAL A 678 -15.48 -13.08 13.37
N PRO A 679 -15.96 -11.82 13.38
CA PRO A 679 -17.32 -11.48 13.01
C PRO A 679 -17.56 -11.60 11.49
N ASN A 680 -18.84 -11.65 11.10
CA ASN A 680 -19.35 -11.55 9.72
C ASN A 680 -18.71 -12.50 8.68
N LEU A 681 -18.35 -13.73 9.08
CA LEU A 681 -17.79 -14.74 8.17
C LEU A 681 -18.82 -15.71 7.54
N GLY A 682 -20.10 -15.62 7.93
CA GLY A 682 -21.13 -16.59 7.52
C GLY A 682 -21.28 -16.77 6.01
N PRO A 683 -21.44 -15.69 5.22
CA PRO A 683 -21.56 -15.76 3.77
C PRO A 683 -20.32 -16.36 3.10
N GLU A 684 -19.13 -15.94 3.52
CA GLU A 684 -17.85 -16.44 2.97
C GLU A 684 -17.63 -17.92 3.26
N LEU A 685 -17.85 -18.35 4.51
CA LEU A 685 -17.76 -19.77 4.87
C LEU A 685 -18.75 -20.62 4.08
N ARG A 686 -19.93 -20.07 3.76
CA ARG A 686 -20.92 -20.75 2.93
C ARG A 686 -20.48 -20.84 1.47
N ARG A 687 -20.00 -19.74 0.89
CA ARG A 687 -19.51 -19.66 -0.49
C ARG A 687 -18.36 -20.63 -0.71
N ILE A 688 -17.34 -20.60 0.15
CA ILE A 688 -16.17 -21.48 0.07
C ILE A 688 -16.58 -22.95 0.24
N ARG A 689 -17.46 -23.27 1.20
CA ARG A 689 -17.96 -24.64 1.39
C ARG A 689 -18.70 -25.16 0.15
N GLU A 690 -19.59 -24.36 -0.42
CA GLU A 690 -20.37 -24.73 -1.60
C GLU A 690 -19.46 -24.96 -2.81
N ALA A 691 -18.46 -24.10 -2.99
CA ALA A 691 -17.46 -24.23 -4.05
C ALA A 691 -16.55 -25.48 -3.89
N LEU A 692 -16.18 -25.83 -2.65
CA LEU A 692 -15.40 -27.05 -2.34
C LEU A 692 -16.25 -28.34 -2.33
N GLY A 693 -17.56 -28.24 -2.55
CA GLY A 693 -18.48 -29.38 -2.55
C GLY A 693 -18.63 -30.06 -1.19
N LEU A 694 -18.30 -29.38 -0.08
CA LEU A 694 -18.35 -29.95 1.27
C LEU A 694 -19.76 -29.87 1.85
N THR A 695 -20.16 -30.92 2.58
CA THR A 695 -21.34 -30.87 3.44
C THR A 695 -21.02 -30.17 4.76
N GLN A 696 -22.01 -29.57 5.41
CA GLN A 696 -21.84 -28.91 6.73
C GLN A 696 -21.26 -29.84 7.82
N SER A 697 -21.33 -31.17 7.64
CA SER A 697 -20.75 -32.15 8.55
C SER A 697 -19.26 -32.42 8.31
N GLU A 698 -18.73 -32.01 7.17
CA GLU A 698 -17.34 -32.26 6.75
C GLU A 698 -16.42 -31.06 7.04
N CYS A 699 -16.96 -29.94 7.53
CA CYS A 699 -16.23 -28.71 7.85
C CYS A 699 -15.53 -28.74 9.22
N GLY A 700 -15.06 -29.90 9.69
CA GLY A 700 -14.28 -30.03 10.94
C GLY A 700 -15.04 -29.79 12.26
N LEU A 701 -16.30 -29.35 12.23
CA LEU A 701 -17.11 -29.01 13.41
C LEU A 701 -18.46 -29.74 13.46
N PRO A 702 -19.12 -29.83 14.63
CA PRO A 702 -20.49 -30.33 14.71
C PRO A 702 -21.41 -29.52 13.77
N ARG A 703 -22.15 -30.21 12.91
CA ARG A 703 -23.06 -29.59 11.92
C ARG A 703 -23.94 -28.49 12.48
N SER A 704 -24.47 -28.68 13.69
CA SER A 704 -25.30 -27.67 14.36
C SER A 704 -24.55 -26.36 14.61
N THR A 705 -23.28 -26.45 15.00
CA THR A 705 -22.42 -25.29 15.28
C THR A 705 -22.07 -24.57 13.98
N TYR A 706 -21.61 -25.30 12.97
CA TYR A 706 -21.27 -24.74 11.66
C TYR A 706 -22.47 -24.06 10.99
N GLN A 707 -23.65 -24.68 11.08
CA GLN A 707 -24.91 -24.10 10.58
C GLN A 707 -25.27 -22.75 11.24
N HIS A 708 -24.86 -22.52 12.49
CA HIS A 708 -25.09 -21.22 13.14
C HIS A 708 -24.15 -20.13 12.60
N TYR A 709 -22.95 -20.49 12.14
CA TYR A 709 -22.01 -19.58 11.49
C TYR A 709 -22.53 -19.11 10.13
N GLU A 710 -22.93 -20.04 9.26
CA GLU A 710 -23.49 -19.69 7.93
C GLU A 710 -24.76 -18.83 7.99
N ARG A 711 -25.52 -18.95 9.09
CA ARG A 711 -26.76 -18.18 9.31
C ARG A 711 -26.53 -16.84 10.00
N GLY A 712 -25.28 -16.45 10.27
CA GLY A 712 -24.94 -15.23 11.00
C GLY A 712 -25.45 -15.20 12.45
N ARG A 713 -25.90 -16.34 13.00
CA ARG A 713 -26.45 -16.40 14.37
C ARG A 713 -25.37 -16.50 15.45
N ARG A 714 -24.16 -16.89 15.03
CA ARG A 714 -22.98 -17.00 15.88
C ARG A 714 -21.76 -16.69 15.04
N ASN A 715 -20.76 -16.07 15.65
CA ASN A 715 -19.45 -15.87 15.03
C ASN A 715 -18.52 -17.05 15.38
N PRO A 716 -17.69 -17.53 14.44
CA PRO A 716 -16.67 -18.53 14.75
C PRO A 716 -15.62 -17.94 15.69
N SER A 717 -15.15 -18.76 16.63
CA SER A 717 -13.89 -18.45 17.32
C SER A 717 -12.72 -18.75 16.42
N ARG A 718 -11.54 -18.19 16.69
CA ARG A 718 -10.33 -18.51 15.92
C ARG A 718 -10.05 -20.02 15.86
N ASP A 719 -10.06 -20.73 16.98
CA ASP A 719 -9.88 -22.20 17.01
C ASP A 719 -10.92 -22.95 16.15
N SER A 720 -12.16 -22.44 16.13
CA SER A 720 -13.24 -23.03 15.33
C SER A 720 -13.05 -22.71 13.85
N LEU A 721 -12.58 -21.51 13.53
CA LEU A 721 -12.28 -21.06 12.17
C LEU A 721 -11.07 -21.82 11.62
N GLU A 722 -10.01 -21.99 12.40
CA GLU A 722 -8.84 -22.81 12.08
C GLU A 722 -9.26 -24.24 11.74
N SER A 723 -10.08 -24.88 12.58
CA SER A 723 -10.61 -26.23 12.31
C SER A 723 -11.43 -26.31 11.01
N VAL A 724 -12.13 -25.22 10.65
CA VAL A 724 -12.89 -25.13 9.39
C VAL A 724 -11.96 -24.90 8.19
N LEU A 725 -10.95 -24.04 8.33
CA LEU A 725 -9.96 -23.74 7.32
C LEU A 725 -9.08 -24.95 7.02
N ASP A 726 -8.66 -25.71 8.03
CA ASP A 726 -7.95 -26.99 7.88
C ASP A 726 -8.76 -27.97 7.03
N ALA A 727 -10.07 -28.07 7.30
CA ALA A 727 -10.96 -28.93 6.53
C ALA A 727 -11.12 -28.45 5.07
N PHE A 728 -11.17 -27.13 4.86
CA PHE A 728 -11.23 -26.53 3.52
C PHE A 728 -9.93 -26.72 2.73
N GLN A 729 -8.78 -26.47 3.37
CA GLN A 729 -7.45 -26.66 2.78
C GLN A 729 -7.18 -28.13 2.46
N ALA A 730 -7.54 -29.05 3.35
CA ALA A 730 -7.45 -30.48 3.10
C ALA A 730 -8.27 -30.89 1.87
N ARG A 731 -9.51 -30.38 1.74
CA ARG A 731 -10.37 -30.68 0.60
C ARG A 731 -9.85 -30.08 -0.70
N LEU A 732 -9.35 -28.84 -0.66
CA LEU A 732 -8.72 -28.19 -1.81
C LEU A 732 -7.48 -28.98 -2.28
N ALA A 733 -6.68 -29.49 -1.35
CA ALA A 733 -5.51 -30.33 -1.66
C ALA A 733 -5.90 -31.70 -2.26
N GLU A 734 -7.02 -32.29 -1.85
CA GLU A 734 -7.57 -33.51 -2.46
C GLU A 734 -8.06 -33.27 -3.90
N MET A 735 -8.76 -32.15 -4.15
CA MET A 735 -9.24 -31.80 -5.49
C MET A 735 -8.09 -31.55 -6.48
N ASN A 736 -6.92 -31.16 -6.00
CA ASN A 736 -5.71 -31.00 -6.82
C ASN A 736 -4.99 -32.33 -7.14
N ASN A 737 -5.27 -33.42 -6.42
CA ASN A 737 -4.56 -34.70 -6.56
C ASN A 737 -5.34 -35.77 -7.35
N ASP A 738 -6.68 -35.71 -7.41
CA ASP A 738 -7.52 -36.70 -8.10
C ASP A 738 -8.24 -36.08 -9.32
N THR A 739 -7.74 -36.39 -10.53
CA THR A 739 -8.42 -36.49 -11.84
C THR A 739 -8.25 -35.33 -12.87
N PRO A 740 -7.98 -35.64 -14.16
CA PRO A 740 -8.01 -34.70 -15.28
C PRO A 740 -9.44 -34.21 -15.56
N ILE A 741 -9.62 -32.91 -15.77
CA ILE A 741 -10.93 -32.26 -15.83
C ILE A 741 -11.61 -32.55 -17.18
N SER A 742 -12.69 -33.34 -17.15
CA SER A 742 -13.79 -33.22 -18.11
C SER A 742 -14.82 -32.26 -17.54
N ASP A 743 -15.12 -31.20 -18.30
CA ASP A 743 -16.25 -30.29 -18.12
C ASP A 743 -17.52 -31.01 -17.62
N THR A 744 -18.02 -30.62 -16.45
CA THR A 744 -19.47 -30.50 -16.21
C THR A 744 -19.77 -29.80 -14.88
N ALA A 745 -20.24 -28.56 -15.01
CA ALA A 745 -21.21 -27.82 -14.17
C ALA A 745 -20.70 -26.47 -13.63
N ARG A 746 -21.07 -25.41 -14.37
CA ARG A 746 -21.01 -23.99 -13.99
C ARG A 746 -22.15 -23.59 -13.05
N SER A 747 -21.86 -22.76 -12.06
CA SER A 747 -22.46 -21.43 -11.86
C SER A 747 -21.69 -20.68 -10.77
N ASP A 748 -21.36 -19.42 -11.05
CA ASP A 748 -20.89 -18.36 -10.13
C ASP A 748 -19.38 -18.35 -9.80
N GLY A 749 -18.66 -17.50 -10.54
CA GLY A 749 -17.48 -16.72 -10.14
C GLY A 749 -16.35 -17.38 -9.33
N GLY A 750 -15.21 -17.62 -9.99
CA GLY A 750 -13.89 -17.80 -9.37
C GLY A 750 -13.36 -19.23 -9.45
N GLY A 751 -12.28 -19.44 -10.21
CA GLY A 751 -11.56 -20.73 -10.23
C GLY A 751 -10.92 -21.07 -8.89
N THR A 752 -10.25 -22.23 -8.82
CA THR A 752 -9.51 -22.72 -7.62
C THR A 752 -8.52 -21.70 -7.04
N GLY A 753 -7.98 -20.78 -7.88
CA GLY A 753 -7.13 -19.66 -7.44
C GLY A 753 -7.85 -18.61 -6.57
N SER A 754 -9.11 -18.28 -6.86
CA SER A 754 -9.92 -17.38 -6.03
C SER A 754 -10.17 -18.00 -4.66
N LEU A 755 -10.54 -19.28 -4.62
CA LEU A 755 -10.75 -20.00 -3.36
C LEU A 755 -9.50 -20.04 -2.49
N ARG A 756 -8.32 -20.19 -3.10
CA ARG A 756 -7.05 -20.15 -2.38
C ARG A 756 -6.79 -18.77 -1.78
N GLN A 757 -7.03 -17.70 -2.54
CA GLN A 757 -6.92 -16.32 -2.04
C GLN A 757 -7.88 -16.01 -0.88
N ASP A 758 -9.11 -16.52 -0.96
CA ASP A 758 -10.11 -16.37 0.08
C ASP A 758 -9.70 -17.15 1.35
N LEU A 759 -9.16 -18.36 1.20
CA LEU A 759 -8.63 -19.14 2.31
C LEU A 759 -7.40 -18.49 2.95
N ASP A 760 -6.47 -17.96 2.16
CA ASP A 760 -5.28 -17.27 2.67
C ASP A 760 -5.68 -16.00 3.45
N SER A 761 -6.66 -15.24 2.95
CA SER A 761 -7.20 -14.06 3.63
C SER A 761 -7.85 -14.43 4.97
N LEU A 762 -8.62 -15.52 5.03
CA LEU A 762 -9.21 -16.01 6.27
C LEU A 762 -8.17 -16.56 7.25
N THR A 763 -7.10 -17.17 6.73
CA THR A 763 -5.97 -17.66 7.53
C THR A 763 -5.25 -16.51 8.21
N ALA A 764 -5.10 -15.36 7.53
CA ALA A 764 -4.53 -14.15 8.10
C ALA A 764 -5.32 -13.63 9.33
N PHE A 765 -6.65 -13.81 9.41
CA PHE A 765 -7.41 -13.47 10.64
C PHE A 765 -7.20 -14.47 11.78
N VAL A 766 -6.81 -15.71 11.48
CA VAL A 766 -6.49 -16.72 12.49
C VAL A 766 -5.07 -16.50 13.03
N GLU A 767 -4.11 -16.21 12.16
CA GLU A 767 -2.70 -16.04 12.52
C GLU A 767 -2.34 -14.61 12.95
N GLY A 768 -3.09 -13.60 12.50
CA GLY A 768 -2.78 -12.18 12.72
C GLY A 768 -2.98 -11.69 14.16
N ASP A 769 -2.38 -10.54 14.48
CA ASP A 769 -2.30 -9.97 15.82
C ASP A 769 -3.55 -9.17 16.24
N MET A 770 -4.61 -9.16 15.42
CA MET A 770 -5.80 -8.31 15.61
C MET A 770 -7.04 -9.06 16.09
N ALA A 771 -7.60 -8.67 17.22
CA ALA A 771 -8.91 -9.12 17.71
C ALA A 771 -10.03 -8.14 17.34
N TRP A 772 -11.28 -8.57 17.57
CA TRP A 772 -12.49 -7.82 17.25
C TRP A 772 -13.28 -7.48 18.50
N ASP A 773 -13.45 -6.20 18.78
CA ASP A 773 -14.17 -5.72 19.95
C ASP A 773 -15.49 -5.08 19.54
N ARG A 774 -16.57 -5.46 20.22
CA ARG A 774 -17.92 -5.00 19.88
C ARG A 774 -18.17 -3.62 20.48
N ILE A 775 -18.69 -2.67 19.70
CA ILE A 775 -19.17 -1.38 20.17
C ILE A 775 -20.44 -1.61 21.02
N GLU A 776 -20.42 -1.19 22.29
CA GLU A 776 -21.57 -1.20 23.19
C GLU A 776 -22.43 0.06 23.01
N SER A 777 -21.79 1.22 22.87
CA SER A 777 -22.48 2.48 22.66
C SER A 777 -21.62 3.42 21.84
N ILE A 778 -22.28 4.22 21.00
CA ILE A 778 -21.70 5.34 20.29
C ILE A 778 -22.64 6.53 20.48
N GLU A 779 -22.15 7.60 21.07
CA GLU A 779 -22.97 8.74 21.47
C GLU A 779 -22.27 10.05 21.10
N PRO A 780 -22.98 11.03 20.49
CA PRO A 780 -22.45 12.37 20.33
C PRO A 780 -22.30 13.03 21.70
N ILE A 781 -21.16 13.68 21.93
CA ILE A 781 -20.84 14.39 23.16
C ILE A 781 -20.56 15.87 22.86
N GLU A 782 -21.15 16.73 23.68
CA GLU A 782 -20.69 18.11 23.80
C GLU A 782 -19.39 18.13 24.60
N HIS A 783 -18.44 18.92 24.16
CA HIS A 783 -17.12 19.03 24.78
C HIS A 783 -16.71 20.50 24.90
N ASP A 784 -15.86 20.80 25.87
CA ASP A 784 -15.35 22.14 26.16
C ASP A 784 -13.94 22.38 25.61
N GLU A 785 -13.38 21.41 24.87
CA GLU A 785 -12.06 21.56 24.28
C GLU A 785 -12.08 22.43 23.03
N LYS A 786 -10.97 23.16 22.87
CA LYS A 786 -10.75 24.00 21.70
C LYS A 786 -10.01 23.28 20.58
N TRP A 787 -9.35 22.16 20.88
CA TRP A 787 -8.39 21.51 19.99
C TRP A 787 -8.56 19.98 19.95
N VAL A 788 -8.41 19.42 18.76
CA VAL A 788 -8.28 17.99 18.45
C VAL A 788 -6.91 17.75 17.82
N TYR A 789 -6.44 16.50 17.83
CA TYR A 789 -5.06 16.17 17.46
C TYR A 789 -5.03 14.95 16.53
N ASP A 790 -4.01 14.83 15.69
CA ASP A 790 -3.79 13.68 14.80
C ASP A 790 -2.30 13.42 14.56
N LEU A 791 -1.98 12.20 14.09
CA LEU A 791 -0.63 11.77 13.69
C LEU A 791 -0.63 11.28 12.25
N GLU A 792 0.40 11.65 11.50
CA GLU A 792 0.65 11.11 10.17
C GLU A 792 1.76 10.06 10.23
N ILE A 793 1.54 8.91 9.59
CA ILE A 793 2.40 7.73 9.69
C ILE A 793 2.75 7.24 8.30
N GLU A 794 4.02 6.91 8.12
CA GLU A 794 4.57 6.50 6.84
C GLU A 794 4.02 5.14 6.38
N GLY A 795 3.64 5.08 5.09
CA GLY A 795 3.24 3.88 4.36
C GLY A 795 1.86 3.31 4.69
N THR A 796 1.60 3.09 5.98
CA THR A 796 0.41 2.38 6.50
C THR A 796 -0.73 3.30 6.88
N HIS A 797 -0.42 4.58 7.13
CA HIS A 797 -1.40 5.62 7.47
C HIS A 797 -2.35 5.24 8.63
N ASN A 798 -1.89 4.43 9.59
CA ASN A 798 -2.71 3.99 10.72
C ASN A 798 -1.92 3.80 12.03
N TYR A 799 -2.58 4.02 13.18
CA TYR A 799 -2.00 3.85 14.53
C TYR A 799 -3.03 3.40 15.58
N LEU A 800 -2.50 3.01 16.74
CA LEU A 800 -3.25 2.64 17.93
C LEU A 800 -3.61 3.86 18.81
N THR A 801 -4.90 4.07 19.03
CA THR A 801 -5.48 5.06 19.94
C THR A 801 -6.38 4.38 20.97
N ASN A 802 -6.09 4.54 22.26
CA ASN A 802 -6.76 3.83 23.38
C ASN A 802 -6.93 2.30 23.13
N GLY A 803 -5.99 1.70 22.40
CA GLY A 803 -6.02 0.30 22.01
C GLY A 803 -7.00 -0.05 20.88
N VAL A 804 -7.35 0.88 19.99
CA VAL A 804 -8.14 0.70 18.76
C VAL A 804 -7.35 1.23 17.56
N VAL A 805 -7.48 0.61 16.37
CA VAL A 805 -6.75 1.06 15.15
C VAL A 805 -7.53 2.12 14.38
N SER A 806 -6.87 3.23 14.03
CA SER A 806 -7.41 4.39 13.27
C SER A 806 -6.70 4.58 11.91
N HIS A 807 -7.37 5.03 10.83
CA HIS A 807 -6.84 5.09 9.44
C HIS A 807 -6.83 6.49 8.76
N ASN A 808 -5.91 6.77 7.81
CA ASN A 808 -5.81 8.03 7.05
C ASN A 808 -5.84 7.86 5.49
N SER A 809 -6.66 8.70 4.79
CA SER A 809 -6.92 8.90 3.32
C SER A 809 -7.57 7.83 2.38
N GLN A 810 -8.30 8.25 1.30
CA GLN A 810 -9.16 7.39 0.42
C GLN A 810 -9.20 7.69 -1.12
N MET A 811 -8.99 8.91 -1.64
CA MET A 811 -9.39 9.28 -3.03
C MET A 811 -8.50 8.73 -4.17
N LEU A 812 -7.18 8.62 -3.96
CA LEU A 812 -6.22 8.14 -4.98
C LEU A 812 -6.34 6.64 -5.26
N SER A 813 -6.84 5.87 -4.30
CA SER A 813 -7.01 4.41 -4.40
C SER A 813 -8.06 3.97 -5.44
N TYR A 814 -9.00 4.86 -5.81
CA TYR A 814 -10.10 4.47 -6.72
C TYR A 814 -9.65 4.39 -8.19
N ILE A 815 -8.69 5.22 -8.59
CA ILE A 815 -8.18 5.28 -9.97
C ILE A 815 -7.27 4.10 -10.25
N GLU A 816 -6.54 3.61 -9.24
CA GLU A 816 -5.72 2.40 -9.32
C GLU A 816 -6.56 1.19 -9.76
N ASN A 817 -7.80 1.11 -9.29
CA ASN A 817 -8.71 -0.01 -9.61
C ASN A 817 -9.36 0.11 -10.99
N ILE A 818 -9.47 1.32 -11.56
CA ILE A 818 -10.13 1.57 -12.85
C ILE A 818 -9.12 1.61 -14.00
N ALA A 819 -7.91 2.11 -13.77
CA ALA A 819 -6.91 2.21 -14.82
C ALA A 819 -6.44 0.81 -15.24
N PRO A 820 -6.33 0.51 -16.55
CA PRO A 820 -5.86 -0.79 -17.03
C PRO A 820 -4.41 -1.06 -16.64
N ARG A 821 -3.59 0.00 -16.50
CA ARG A 821 -2.22 -0.02 -16.03
C ARG A 821 -1.98 1.20 -15.15
N SER A 822 -1.69 0.98 -13.88
CA SER A 822 -1.36 2.06 -12.95
C SER A 822 -0.28 1.66 -11.96
N VAL A 823 0.60 2.61 -11.66
CA VAL A 823 1.60 2.46 -10.61
C VAL A 823 1.36 3.58 -9.60
N TYR A 824 1.12 3.20 -8.34
CA TYR A 824 1.02 4.14 -7.23
C TYR A 824 2.38 4.27 -6.54
N THR A 825 2.77 5.50 -6.22
CA THR A 825 3.98 5.77 -5.43
C THR A 825 3.82 7.00 -4.54
N SER A 826 4.45 7.00 -3.38
CA SER A 826 4.46 8.16 -2.48
C SER A 826 5.66 9.06 -2.77
N GLY A 827 5.45 10.37 -2.82
CA GLY A 827 6.49 11.37 -3.08
C GLY A 827 7.64 11.35 -2.07
N LYS A 828 7.39 11.06 -0.79
CA LYS A 828 8.45 10.99 0.24
C LYS A 828 9.27 9.69 0.19
N GLY A 829 8.62 8.58 -0.17
CA GLY A 829 9.26 7.25 -0.30
C GLY A 829 9.94 7.01 -1.66
N SER A 830 9.72 7.89 -2.63
CA SER A 830 10.24 7.75 -3.99
C SER A 830 11.55 8.52 -4.17
N SER A 831 12.65 7.81 -4.40
CA SER A 831 13.89 8.43 -4.86
C SER A 831 13.91 8.61 -6.38
N SER A 832 14.78 9.46 -6.90
CA SER A 832 15.04 9.63 -8.34
C SER A 832 15.25 8.28 -9.03
N ALA A 833 15.95 7.35 -8.38
CA ALA A 833 16.19 6.01 -8.88
C ALA A 833 14.91 5.14 -8.89
N GLY A 834 14.05 5.29 -7.88
CA GLY A 834 12.74 4.63 -7.79
C GLY A 834 11.70 5.18 -8.76
N LEU A 835 11.81 6.46 -9.17
CA LEU A 835 10.94 7.06 -10.19
C LEU A 835 11.42 6.75 -11.61
N THR A 836 12.73 6.77 -11.84
CA THR A 836 13.33 6.69 -13.18
C THR A 836 13.91 5.31 -13.50
N ALA A 837 15.20 5.10 -13.22
CA ALA A 837 15.85 3.81 -13.27
C ALA A 837 17.17 3.81 -12.48
N ALA A 838 17.49 2.64 -11.91
CA ALA A 838 18.69 2.40 -11.12
C ALA A 838 19.67 1.48 -11.88
N ALA A 839 20.99 1.70 -11.73
CA ALA A 839 21.99 0.76 -12.24
C ALA A 839 22.48 -0.15 -11.12
N VAL A 840 22.17 -1.45 -11.21
CA VAL A 840 22.50 -2.49 -10.23
C VAL A 840 23.53 -3.44 -10.82
N ARG A 841 24.48 -3.91 -10.00
CA ARG A 841 25.46 -4.94 -10.41
C ARG A 841 24.83 -6.31 -10.33
N ASP A 842 25.02 -7.14 -11.34
CA ASP A 842 24.55 -8.52 -11.35
C ASP A 842 25.58 -9.44 -12.00
N ASP A 843 25.54 -10.73 -11.64
CA ASP A 843 26.50 -11.77 -12.04
C ASP A 843 26.03 -12.54 -13.30
N PHE A 844 25.26 -11.89 -14.17
CA PHE A 844 24.72 -12.51 -15.39
C PHE A 844 25.76 -12.58 -16.52
N GLY A 845 26.32 -13.76 -16.78
CA GLY A 845 27.36 -14.03 -17.77
C GLY A 845 28.77 -14.16 -17.15
N ASP A 846 29.81 -14.34 -17.97
CA ASP A 846 31.21 -14.51 -17.53
C ASP A 846 31.86 -13.22 -16.94
N GLY A 847 31.08 -12.22 -16.51
CA GLY A 847 31.63 -10.97 -15.98
C GLY A 847 30.65 -10.14 -15.15
N GLN A 848 31.20 -9.34 -14.23
CA GLN A 848 30.48 -8.36 -13.39
C GLN A 848 29.94 -7.22 -14.25
N GLN A 849 28.75 -7.39 -14.83
CA GLN A 849 28.10 -6.37 -15.65
C GLN A 849 27.09 -5.56 -14.85
N TRP A 850 27.04 -4.27 -15.12
CA TRP A 850 26.01 -3.37 -14.60
C TRP A 850 24.74 -3.51 -15.42
N THR A 851 23.58 -3.44 -14.79
CA THR A 851 22.27 -3.55 -15.44
C THR A 851 21.28 -2.53 -14.92
N LEU A 852 20.32 -2.13 -15.74
CA LEU A 852 19.32 -1.13 -15.39
C LEU A 852 18.06 -1.80 -14.81
N GLU A 853 17.54 -1.24 -13.73
CA GLU A 853 16.23 -1.56 -13.15
C GLU A 853 15.30 -0.37 -13.35
N ALA A 854 14.10 -0.64 -13.89
CA ALA A 854 13.09 0.37 -14.20
C ALA A 854 12.39 0.87 -12.92
N GLY A 855 12.17 2.17 -12.83
CA GLY A 855 11.40 2.83 -11.77
C GLY A 855 9.92 3.01 -12.14
N ALA A 856 9.15 3.59 -11.23
CA ALA A 856 7.69 3.72 -11.30
C ALA A 856 7.18 4.37 -12.60
N LEU A 857 7.84 5.41 -13.12
CA LEU A 857 7.40 6.09 -14.35
C LEU A 857 7.65 5.27 -15.63
N VAL A 858 8.66 4.40 -15.61
CA VAL A 858 8.96 3.49 -16.72
C VAL A 858 8.03 2.28 -16.66
N LEU A 859 7.74 1.78 -15.45
CA LEU A 859 6.77 0.70 -15.24
C LEU A 859 5.34 1.11 -15.59
N ALA A 860 5.00 2.40 -15.48
CA ALA A 860 3.69 2.94 -15.83
C ALA A 860 3.54 3.33 -17.31
N ASP A 861 4.44 2.95 -18.23
CA ASP A 861 4.39 3.31 -19.66
C ASP A 861 2.99 3.03 -20.25
N GLN A 862 2.40 3.99 -20.98
CA GLN A 862 1.04 3.96 -21.54
C GLN A 862 -0.12 3.87 -20.52
N GLY A 863 0.18 3.88 -19.22
CA GLY A 863 -0.77 3.87 -18.11
C GLY A 863 -0.85 5.19 -17.35
N ILE A 864 -1.24 5.11 -16.07
CA ILE A 864 -1.27 6.23 -15.13
C ILE A 864 -0.22 6.01 -14.03
N ALA A 865 0.64 7.00 -13.83
CA ALA A 865 1.47 7.10 -12.63
C ALA A 865 0.76 7.98 -11.61
N ALA A 866 0.33 7.41 -10.48
CA ALA A 866 -0.29 8.14 -9.38
C ALA A 866 0.77 8.45 -8.32
N ILE A 867 1.01 9.73 -8.06
CA ILE A 867 1.99 10.19 -7.06
C ILE A 867 1.27 10.99 -5.98
N ASP A 868 1.31 10.50 -4.74
CA ASP A 868 0.82 11.23 -3.58
C ASP A 868 1.93 12.10 -2.95
N GLU A 869 1.55 13.15 -2.23
CA GLU A 869 2.46 14.09 -1.55
C GLU A 869 3.59 14.63 -2.46
N LEU A 870 3.22 15.09 -3.67
CA LEU A 870 4.17 15.55 -4.67
C LEU A 870 4.99 16.77 -4.19
N ASP A 871 4.46 17.56 -3.26
CA ASP A 871 5.15 18.67 -2.60
C ASP A 871 6.30 18.23 -1.68
N LYS A 872 6.27 17.00 -1.17
CA LYS A 872 7.26 16.47 -0.21
C LYS A 872 8.49 15.85 -0.85
N MET A 873 8.52 15.71 -2.17
CA MET A 873 9.71 15.21 -2.88
C MET A 873 10.89 16.16 -2.73
N SER A 874 12.10 15.61 -2.71
CA SER A 874 13.30 16.45 -2.80
C SER A 874 13.35 17.18 -4.16
N PRO A 875 13.95 18.38 -4.26
CA PRO A 875 14.10 19.08 -5.54
C PRO A 875 14.86 18.25 -6.60
N GLU A 876 15.79 17.39 -6.18
CA GLU A 876 16.54 16.49 -7.06
C GLU A 876 15.61 15.43 -7.69
N ASP A 877 14.73 14.83 -6.88
CA ASP A 877 13.75 13.84 -7.34
C ASP A 877 12.67 14.47 -8.22
N ARG A 878 12.24 15.70 -7.92
CA ARG A 878 11.33 16.48 -8.77
C ARG A 878 11.94 16.77 -10.14
N SER A 879 13.25 17.08 -10.17
CA SER A 879 13.97 17.34 -11.42
C SER A 879 14.01 16.12 -12.34
N ALA A 880 14.12 14.91 -11.78
CA ALA A 880 14.12 13.66 -12.54
C ALA A 880 12.81 13.43 -13.32
N MET A 881 11.69 14.00 -12.85
CA MET A 881 10.40 13.94 -13.55
C MET A 881 10.30 14.92 -14.73
N HIS A 882 11.12 15.98 -14.79
CA HIS A 882 11.02 16.99 -15.85
C HIS A 882 11.20 16.39 -17.25
N GLU A 883 12.15 15.46 -17.39
CA GLU A 883 12.42 14.77 -18.65
C GLU A 883 11.28 13.81 -19.00
N ALA A 884 10.82 13.02 -18.02
CA ALA A 884 9.73 12.06 -18.19
C ALA A 884 8.42 12.74 -18.61
N LEU A 885 8.05 13.84 -17.96
CA LEU A 885 6.80 14.56 -18.25
C LEU A 885 6.86 15.30 -19.59
N GLU A 886 8.01 15.86 -19.97
CA GLU A 886 8.13 16.62 -21.21
C GLU A 886 8.35 15.72 -22.44
N GLN A 887 9.31 14.81 -22.35
CA GLN A 887 9.81 14.02 -23.48
C GLN A 887 9.21 12.61 -23.52
N GLN A 888 8.52 12.18 -22.45
CA GLN A 888 8.01 10.81 -22.29
C GLN A 888 9.08 9.73 -22.44
N ARG A 889 10.31 10.11 -22.10
CA ARG A 889 11.51 9.29 -22.16
C ARG A 889 12.44 9.72 -21.04
N ILE A 890 13.24 8.79 -20.56
CA ILE A 890 14.23 9.00 -19.50
C ILE A 890 15.57 8.53 -20.03
N SER A 891 16.53 9.44 -20.15
CA SER A 891 17.90 9.12 -20.52
C SER A 891 18.74 8.80 -19.28
N VAL A 892 19.33 7.61 -19.25
CA VAL A 892 20.16 7.14 -18.15
C VAL A 892 21.58 6.93 -18.64
N SER A 893 22.49 7.74 -18.12
CA SER A 893 23.94 7.61 -18.32
C SER A 893 24.61 7.26 -17.00
N LYS A 894 24.52 6.00 -16.57
CA LYS A 894 25.07 5.51 -15.29
C LYS A 894 25.90 4.24 -15.50
N ALA A 895 27.01 4.12 -14.77
CA ALA A 895 27.86 2.95 -14.77
C ALA A 895 28.36 2.47 -16.16
N GLY A 896 28.53 3.41 -17.11
CA GLY A 896 28.95 3.12 -18.49
C GLY A 896 27.81 2.67 -19.42
N ILE A 897 26.59 2.56 -18.91
CA ILE A 897 25.38 2.29 -19.70
C ILE A 897 24.79 3.64 -20.10
N ASN A 898 24.59 3.83 -21.41
CA ASN A 898 23.86 4.97 -21.95
C ASN A 898 22.61 4.43 -22.66
N ALA A 899 21.46 4.55 -22.01
CA ALA A 899 20.19 4.01 -22.50
C ALA A 899 19.07 5.04 -22.35
N THR A 900 18.09 4.98 -23.23
CA THR A 900 16.87 5.81 -23.15
C THR A 900 15.68 4.89 -22.95
N LEU A 901 15.05 5.00 -21.78
CA LEU A 901 13.84 4.25 -21.42
C LEU A 901 12.60 5.06 -21.81
N LYS A 902 11.52 4.38 -22.21
CA LYS A 902 10.23 5.02 -22.52
C LYS A 902 9.44 5.21 -21.21
N SER A 903 8.72 6.33 -21.10
CA SER A 903 7.91 6.69 -19.93
C SER A 903 6.66 7.48 -20.35
N ARG A 904 5.91 6.94 -21.31
CA ARG A 904 4.69 7.49 -21.93
C ARG A 904 3.48 7.34 -21.01
N CYS A 905 3.61 7.77 -19.76
CA CYS A 905 2.55 7.68 -18.77
C CYS A 905 1.83 9.02 -18.61
N SER A 906 0.55 8.97 -18.25
CA SER A 906 -0.18 10.12 -17.72
C SER A 906 0.14 10.25 -16.23
N LEU A 907 0.42 11.46 -15.75
CA LEU A 907 0.76 11.70 -14.35
C LEU A 907 -0.47 12.24 -13.62
N LEU A 908 -0.85 11.57 -12.54
CA LEU A 908 -1.81 12.09 -11.57
C LEU A 908 -1.06 12.39 -10.27
N GLY A 909 -0.87 13.67 -9.98
CA GLY A 909 -0.28 14.13 -8.73
C GLY A 909 -1.34 14.52 -7.71
N ALA A 910 -1.14 14.17 -6.45
CA ALA A 910 -1.75 14.85 -5.32
C ALA A 910 -0.69 15.66 -4.57
N ALA A 911 -1.02 16.88 -4.18
CA ALA A 911 -0.15 17.74 -3.39
C ALA A 911 -0.96 18.46 -2.32
N ASN A 912 -0.27 18.88 -1.26
CA ASN A 912 -0.85 19.68 -0.20
C ASN A 912 -0.40 21.15 -0.32
N PRO A 913 -1.22 22.13 0.13
CA PRO A 913 -0.77 23.51 0.26
C PRO A 913 0.37 23.62 1.28
N LYS A 914 1.23 24.64 1.15
CA LYS A 914 2.43 24.89 1.99
C LYS A 914 2.12 24.81 3.49
N TYR A 915 0.97 25.36 3.87
CA TYR A 915 0.51 25.48 5.25
C TYR A 915 -0.57 24.44 5.58
N GLY A 916 -0.74 23.37 4.79
CA GLY A 916 -1.72 22.32 5.07
C GLY A 916 -3.19 22.74 4.94
N ARG A 917 -3.53 24.03 4.84
CA ARG A 917 -4.82 24.51 4.33
C ARG A 917 -4.64 25.67 3.38
N PHE A 918 -5.65 25.90 2.54
CA PHE A 918 -5.72 27.10 1.72
C PHE A 918 -6.12 28.32 2.55
N ASP A 919 -5.17 29.23 2.78
CA ASP A 919 -5.45 30.55 3.35
C ASP A 919 -6.39 31.33 2.40
N GLN A 920 -7.52 31.78 2.92
CA GLN A 920 -8.52 32.53 2.18
C GLN A 920 -8.12 33.98 1.91
N TYR A 921 -6.99 34.46 2.41
CA TYR A 921 -6.50 35.82 2.21
C TYR A 921 -5.26 35.89 1.32
N GLU A 922 -4.76 34.75 0.86
CA GLU A 922 -3.61 34.62 -0.03
C GLU A 922 -4.00 33.92 -1.35
N PRO A 923 -3.45 34.33 -2.51
CA PRO A 923 -3.72 33.64 -3.77
C PRO A 923 -3.18 32.21 -3.78
N ILE A 924 -3.97 31.29 -4.34
CA ILE A 924 -3.64 29.86 -4.35
C ILE A 924 -2.28 29.57 -5.02
N GLY A 925 -1.90 30.33 -6.04
CA GLY A 925 -0.62 30.16 -6.72
C GLY A 925 0.62 30.30 -5.82
N GLU A 926 0.57 31.17 -4.79
CA GLU A 926 1.70 31.35 -3.85
C GLU A 926 1.75 30.24 -2.79
N GLN A 927 0.61 29.62 -2.52
CA GLN A 927 0.44 28.59 -1.50
C GLN A 927 0.90 27.19 -1.95
N ILE A 928 1.28 27.03 -3.21
CA ILE A 928 1.75 25.75 -3.78
C ILE A 928 3.28 25.68 -3.70
N ASP A 929 3.83 24.64 -3.07
CA ASP A 929 5.28 24.45 -2.91
C ASP A 929 5.94 23.75 -4.11
N LEU A 930 5.68 24.22 -5.33
CA LEU A 930 6.19 23.64 -6.56
C LEU A 930 6.87 24.68 -7.45
N GLU A 931 7.93 24.26 -8.14
CA GLU A 931 8.61 25.12 -9.10
C GLU A 931 7.66 25.49 -10.26
N PRO A 932 7.63 26.76 -10.72
CA PRO A 932 6.79 27.20 -11.84
C PRO A 932 6.99 26.35 -13.11
N ALA A 933 8.21 25.85 -13.31
CA ALA A 933 8.53 24.95 -14.42
C ALA A 933 7.76 23.62 -14.35
N LEU A 934 7.52 23.07 -13.16
CA LEU A 934 6.76 21.83 -12.96
C LEU A 934 5.24 22.10 -13.06
N ILE A 935 4.76 23.18 -12.43
CA ILE A 935 3.36 23.63 -12.50
C ILE A 935 2.91 23.79 -13.96
N SER A 936 3.74 24.43 -14.80
CA SER A 936 3.43 24.63 -16.23
C SER A 936 3.36 23.35 -17.07
N ARG A 937 3.83 22.20 -16.56
CA ARG A 937 3.77 20.90 -17.25
C ARG A 937 2.49 20.12 -16.96
N PHE A 938 1.79 20.46 -15.89
CA PHE A 938 0.45 19.98 -15.63
C PHE A 938 -0.54 20.68 -16.56
N ASP A 939 -1.31 19.88 -17.29
CA ASP A 939 -2.32 20.37 -18.21
C ASP A 939 -3.49 20.96 -17.40
N LEU A 940 -3.91 20.24 -16.34
CA LEU A 940 -4.97 20.64 -15.41
C LEU A 940 -4.49 20.67 -13.96
N ILE A 941 -4.92 21.69 -13.20
CA ILE A 941 -4.66 21.84 -11.77
C ILE A 941 -5.99 22.14 -11.10
N PHE A 942 -6.40 21.28 -10.18
CA PHE A 942 -7.63 21.43 -9.41
C PHE A 942 -7.31 21.70 -7.95
N THR A 943 -8.08 22.61 -7.37
CA THR A 943 -8.02 22.97 -5.96
C THR A 943 -9.25 22.42 -5.27
N VAL A 944 -9.05 21.47 -4.36
CA VAL A 944 -10.12 20.88 -3.56
C VAL A 944 -10.15 21.67 -2.25
N THR A 945 -11.03 22.67 -2.20
CA THR A 945 -11.26 23.49 -0.99
C THR A 945 -12.49 23.00 -0.23
N ASP A 946 -12.38 22.89 1.09
CA ASP A 946 -13.50 22.53 1.97
C ASP A 946 -14.19 23.82 2.44
N LYS A 947 -15.22 24.25 1.71
CA LYS A 947 -16.02 25.43 2.05
C LYS A 947 -17.40 24.98 2.55
N PRO A 948 -17.78 25.28 3.81
CA PRO A 948 -19.07 24.89 4.37
C PRO A 948 -20.22 25.56 3.60
N ASP A 949 -21.17 24.77 3.12
CA ASP A 949 -22.30 25.23 2.30
C ASP A 949 -23.54 24.38 2.62
N GLU A 950 -24.57 25.00 3.19
CA GLU A 950 -25.74 24.29 3.74
C GLU A 950 -26.46 23.41 2.71
N GLU A 951 -26.52 23.83 1.44
CA GLU A 951 -27.19 23.06 0.39
C GLU A 951 -26.29 21.90 -0.08
N LYS A 952 -24.99 22.15 -0.29
CA LYS A 952 -24.04 21.10 -0.70
C LYS A 952 -23.83 20.05 0.40
N ASP A 953 -23.69 20.48 1.65
CA ASP A 953 -23.49 19.60 2.81
C ASP A 953 -24.71 18.72 3.04
N ARG A 954 -25.92 19.27 2.84
CA ARG A 954 -27.17 18.50 2.90
C ARG A 954 -27.24 17.44 1.82
N ASN A 955 -26.92 17.79 0.57
CA ASN A 955 -26.96 16.82 -0.53
C ASN A 955 -25.85 15.77 -0.39
N LEU A 956 -24.66 16.15 0.08
CA LEU A 956 -23.57 15.24 0.43
C LEU A 956 -24.03 14.26 1.52
N ALA A 957 -24.64 14.76 2.59
CA ALA A 957 -25.17 13.92 3.66
C ALA A 957 -26.27 12.98 3.15
N GLU A 958 -27.21 13.48 2.33
CA GLU A 958 -28.26 12.66 1.71
C GLU A 958 -27.67 11.56 0.82
N HIS A 959 -26.66 11.89 -0.01
CA HIS A 959 -25.98 10.92 -0.87
C HIS A 959 -25.23 9.86 -0.08
N ILE A 960 -24.53 10.24 0.99
CA ILE A 960 -23.83 9.29 1.89
C ILE A 960 -24.86 8.38 2.58
N ILE A 961 -25.95 8.94 3.10
CA ILE A 961 -27.02 8.18 3.75
C ILE A 961 -27.68 7.22 2.76
N GLN A 962 -28.00 7.66 1.55
CA GLN A 962 -28.60 6.82 0.51
C GLN A 962 -27.65 5.71 0.06
N THR A 963 -26.36 6.01 -0.09
CA THR A 963 -25.32 5.03 -0.42
C THR A 963 -25.23 3.94 0.65
N ASN A 964 -25.21 4.35 1.92
CA ASN A 964 -25.21 3.43 3.05
C ASN A 964 -26.53 2.64 3.14
N TYR A 965 -27.67 3.29 2.92
CA TYR A 965 -29.00 2.65 2.94
C TYR A 965 -29.16 1.60 1.82
N ALA A 966 -28.64 1.86 0.63
CA ALA A 966 -28.55 0.88 -0.45
C ALA A 966 -27.67 -0.32 -0.06
N GLY A 967 -26.50 -0.05 0.53
CA GLY A 967 -25.62 -1.08 1.09
C GLY A 967 -26.29 -1.90 2.19
N GLU A 968 -27.06 -1.27 3.07
CA GLU A 968 -27.83 -1.90 4.14
C GLU A 968 -28.95 -2.78 3.59
N LEU A 969 -29.73 -2.32 2.60
CA LEU A 969 -30.79 -3.11 1.97
C LEU A 969 -30.24 -4.32 1.21
N HIS A 970 -29.13 -4.13 0.49
CA HIS A 970 -28.42 -5.21 -0.18
C HIS A 970 -27.89 -6.25 0.82
N THR A 971 -27.28 -5.79 1.91
CA THR A 971 -26.77 -6.64 3.00
C THR A 971 -27.92 -7.34 3.72
N HIS A 972 -28.99 -6.63 4.07
CA HIS A 972 -30.14 -7.15 4.79
C HIS A 972 -30.89 -8.21 3.99
N ARG A 973 -31.00 -8.07 2.66
CA ARG A 973 -31.60 -9.11 1.81
C ARG A 973 -30.71 -10.34 1.66
N THR A 974 -29.40 -10.13 1.51
CA THR A 974 -28.43 -11.23 1.36
C THR A 974 -28.28 -12.04 2.66
N GLU A 975 -28.40 -11.38 3.82
CA GLU A 975 -28.23 -12.02 5.13
C GLU A 975 -29.54 -12.49 5.80
N ASN A 976 -30.71 -11.88 5.53
CA ASN A 976 -32.01 -12.29 6.12
C ASN A 976 -32.96 -12.99 5.11
N PRO A 977 -33.21 -14.31 5.24
CA PRO A 977 -34.14 -15.06 4.37
C PRO A 977 -35.64 -14.74 4.60
N THR A 978 -35.98 -13.90 5.57
CA THR A 978 -37.34 -13.38 5.85
C THR A 978 -37.34 -11.85 5.79
N SER A 979 -36.78 -11.30 4.72
CA SER A 979 -36.86 -9.87 4.38
C SER A 979 -38.32 -9.43 4.23
N ASN A 980 -38.70 -8.32 4.87
CA ASN A 980 -39.98 -7.63 4.61
C ASN A 980 -39.92 -6.74 3.35
N PHE A 981 -38.73 -6.57 2.76
CA PHE A 981 -38.49 -5.78 1.56
C PHE A 981 -38.52 -6.67 0.32
N SER A 982 -39.25 -6.22 -0.68
CA SER A 982 -39.38 -6.91 -1.97
C SER A 982 -38.10 -6.82 -2.80
N GLU A 983 -37.95 -7.74 -3.74
CA GLU A 983 -36.83 -7.77 -4.69
C GLU A 983 -36.77 -6.49 -5.54
N GLU A 984 -37.94 -5.93 -5.86
CA GLU A 984 -38.09 -4.68 -6.59
C GLU A 984 -37.66 -3.47 -5.73
N GLU A 985 -37.98 -3.42 -4.44
CA GLU A 985 -37.56 -2.33 -3.54
C GLU A 985 -36.04 -2.29 -3.32
N VAL A 986 -35.39 -3.46 -3.18
CA VAL A 986 -33.92 -3.52 -3.03
C VAL A 986 -33.21 -3.22 -4.35
N GLY A 987 -33.75 -3.70 -5.48
CA GLY A 987 -33.23 -3.38 -6.80
C GLY A 987 -33.29 -1.88 -7.08
N THR A 988 -34.41 -1.23 -6.78
CA THR A 988 -34.62 0.21 -7.04
C THR A 988 -33.60 1.07 -6.29
N VAL A 989 -33.35 0.81 -5.00
CA VAL A 989 -32.43 1.62 -4.18
C VAL A 989 -30.96 1.30 -4.50
N THR A 990 -30.65 0.06 -4.90
CA THR A 990 -29.28 -0.32 -5.28
C THR A 990 -28.92 0.26 -6.65
N GLU A 991 -29.86 0.31 -7.60
CA GLU A 991 -29.68 0.95 -8.91
C GLU A 991 -29.41 2.46 -8.82
N GLU A 992 -29.94 3.14 -7.79
CA GLU A 992 -29.69 4.58 -7.57
C GLU A 992 -28.24 4.90 -7.15
N VAL A 993 -27.49 3.91 -6.63
CA VAL A 993 -26.16 4.11 -6.01
C VAL A 993 -25.05 3.36 -6.75
N ALA A 994 -25.39 2.30 -7.49
CA ALA A 994 -24.44 1.54 -8.29
C ALA A 994 -23.72 2.43 -9.32
N PRO A 995 -22.45 2.14 -9.65
CA PRO A 995 -21.76 2.87 -10.71
C PRO A 995 -22.58 2.73 -12.00
N THR A 996 -22.77 3.84 -12.71
CA THR A 996 -23.61 3.85 -13.92
C THR A 996 -23.03 2.95 -15.03
N ILE A 997 -21.73 2.67 -14.97
CA ILE A 997 -21.01 1.73 -15.83
C ILE A 997 -20.18 0.81 -14.93
N GLU A 998 -20.33 -0.50 -15.12
CA GLU A 998 -19.53 -1.50 -14.40
C GLU A 998 -18.01 -1.28 -14.64
N PRO A 999 -17.15 -1.37 -13.60
CA PRO A 999 -15.72 -1.09 -13.72
C PRO A 999 -15.00 -1.89 -14.82
N ASP A 1000 -15.35 -3.17 -14.97
CA ASP A 1000 -14.77 -4.04 -16.00
C ASP A 1000 -15.17 -3.60 -17.42
N LEU A 1001 -16.43 -3.20 -17.60
CA LEU A 1001 -16.91 -2.67 -18.88
C LEU A 1001 -16.27 -1.31 -19.19
N LEU A 1002 -16.10 -0.46 -18.18
CA LEU A 1002 -15.42 0.83 -18.31
C LEU A 1002 -13.94 0.66 -18.72
N ARG A 1003 -13.23 -0.30 -18.13
CA ARG A 1003 -11.87 -0.68 -18.54
C ARG A 1003 -11.83 -1.10 -20.02
N LYS A 1004 -12.75 -1.99 -20.43
CA LYS A 1004 -12.89 -2.42 -21.83
C LYS A 1004 -13.23 -1.26 -22.76
N TYR A 1005 -14.07 -0.33 -22.32
CA TYR A 1005 -14.43 0.87 -23.06
C TYR A 1005 -13.19 1.74 -23.32
N VAL A 1006 -12.43 2.07 -22.27
CA VAL A 1006 -11.21 2.90 -22.38
C VAL A 1006 -10.20 2.26 -23.34
N ALA A 1007 -9.99 0.95 -23.21
CA ALA A 1007 -9.11 0.19 -24.10
C ALA A 1007 -9.63 0.22 -25.55
N TYR A 1008 -10.92 -0.01 -25.79
CA TYR A 1008 -11.53 0.02 -27.11
C TYR A 1008 -11.39 1.40 -27.78
N ALA A 1009 -11.67 2.47 -27.03
CA ALA A 1009 -11.57 3.84 -27.52
C ALA A 1009 -10.14 4.22 -27.91
N LYS A 1010 -9.14 3.85 -27.11
CA LYS A 1010 -7.72 4.11 -27.41
C LYS A 1010 -7.22 3.34 -28.64
N ARG A 1011 -7.72 2.12 -28.87
CA ARG A 1011 -7.34 1.28 -30.03
C ARG A 1011 -7.95 1.77 -31.35
N ASN A 1012 -9.21 2.20 -31.32
CA ASN A 1012 -9.99 2.39 -32.55
C ASN A 1012 -10.23 3.85 -32.95
N CYS A 1013 -10.10 4.81 -32.04
CA CYS A 1013 -10.51 6.20 -32.29
C CYS A 1013 -9.30 7.15 -32.34
N PHE A 1014 -9.15 7.81 -33.49
CA PHE A 1014 -8.07 8.77 -33.75
C PHE A 1014 -8.64 10.12 -34.22
N PRO A 1015 -9.23 10.90 -33.30
CA PRO A 1015 -10.00 12.08 -33.65
C PRO A 1015 -9.18 13.18 -34.33
N THR A 1016 -9.81 13.83 -35.31
CA THR A 1016 -9.28 14.98 -36.04
C THR A 1016 -10.13 16.22 -35.82
N MET A 1017 -9.49 17.39 -35.67
CA MET A 1017 -10.22 18.62 -35.37
C MET A 1017 -10.91 19.23 -36.58
N THR A 1018 -12.18 19.60 -36.40
CA THR A 1018 -12.97 20.42 -37.34
C THR A 1018 -12.51 21.87 -37.32
N GLU A 1019 -12.88 22.65 -38.34
CA GLU A 1019 -12.51 24.07 -38.40
C GLU A 1019 -13.25 24.90 -37.34
N GLU A 1020 -14.48 24.52 -37.03
CA GLU A 1020 -15.28 25.13 -35.97
C GLU A 1020 -14.62 24.94 -34.59
N ALA A 1021 -14.19 23.72 -34.26
CA ALA A 1021 -13.48 23.42 -33.01
C ALA A 1021 -12.14 24.18 -32.91
N LYS A 1022 -11.39 24.27 -34.02
CA LYS A 1022 -10.12 25.03 -34.05
C LYS A 1022 -10.35 26.51 -33.76
N SER A 1023 -11.33 27.12 -34.43
CA SER A 1023 -11.66 28.53 -34.22
C SER A 1023 -12.02 28.79 -32.76
N ARG A 1024 -12.83 27.90 -32.15
CA ARG A 1024 -13.26 28.06 -30.76
C ARG A 1024 -12.11 28.01 -29.75
N ILE A 1025 -11.17 27.08 -29.94
CA ILE A 1025 -9.97 26.95 -29.10
C ILE A 1025 -9.02 28.13 -29.35
N GLU A 1026 -8.85 28.55 -30.60
CA GLU A 1026 -8.03 29.71 -30.98
C GLU A 1026 -8.55 30.99 -30.31
N ASP A 1027 -9.85 31.26 -30.44
CA ASP A 1027 -10.50 32.44 -29.86
C ASP A 1027 -10.31 32.48 -28.34
N PHE A 1028 -10.53 31.35 -27.65
CA PHE A 1028 -10.32 31.26 -26.21
C PHE A 1028 -8.86 31.46 -25.81
N TYR A 1029 -7.91 30.84 -26.52
CA TYR A 1029 -6.49 30.98 -26.24
C TYR A 1029 -5.99 32.40 -26.47
N VAL A 1030 -6.44 33.06 -27.55
CA VAL A 1030 -6.07 34.45 -27.85
C VAL A 1030 -6.66 35.39 -26.80
N ASP A 1031 -7.92 35.21 -26.39
CA ASP A 1031 -8.53 35.99 -25.30
C ASP A 1031 -7.76 35.81 -23.98
N LEU A 1032 -7.42 34.56 -23.63
CA LEU A 1032 -6.64 34.25 -22.44
C LEU A 1032 -5.24 34.88 -22.48
N ARG A 1033 -4.58 34.87 -23.65
CA ARG A 1033 -3.24 35.44 -23.83
C ARG A 1033 -3.26 36.97 -23.86
N MET A 1034 -4.31 37.60 -24.39
CA MET A 1034 -4.49 39.05 -24.32
C MET A 1034 -4.65 39.53 -22.88
N LYS A 1035 -5.31 38.72 -22.04
CA LYS A 1035 -5.47 38.98 -20.60
C LYS A 1035 -4.18 38.76 -19.78
N GLY A 1036 -3.12 38.19 -20.36
CA GLY A 1036 -1.87 37.84 -19.65
C GLY A 1036 -0.59 38.40 -20.31
N GLN A 1037 -0.61 39.65 -20.80
CA GLN A 1037 0.54 40.29 -21.49
C GLN A 1037 1.57 40.97 -20.58
N ASP A 1038 1.37 41.01 -19.26
CA ASP A 1038 2.31 41.64 -18.33
C ASP A 1038 3.42 40.69 -17.82
N GLU A 1039 4.63 41.22 -17.64
CA GLU A 1039 5.89 40.45 -17.47
C GLU A 1039 6.04 39.69 -16.14
N ASP A 1040 5.13 39.88 -15.16
CA ASP A 1040 5.25 39.37 -13.78
C ASP A 1040 4.21 38.29 -13.35
N ALA A 1041 3.38 37.77 -14.27
CA ALA A 1041 2.33 36.79 -13.93
C ALA A 1041 2.87 35.47 -13.28
N PRO A 1042 2.36 35.01 -12.10
CA PRO A 1042 2.82 33.81 -11.43
C PRO A 1042 2.61 32.52 -12.23
N VAL A 1043 1.63 32.49 -13.15
CA VAL A 1043 1.41 31.38 -14.09
C VAL A 1043 1.40 31.90 -15.53
N PRO A 1044 2.49 31.72 -16.29
CA PRO A 1044 2.52 32.19 -17.68
C PRO A 1044 1.54 31.38 -18.56
N VAL A 1045 0.67 32.08 -19.30
CA VAL A 1045 -0.16 31.48 -20.34
C VAL A 1045 0.74 31.10 -21.52
N THR A 1046 1.26 29.89 -21.47
CA THR A 1046 2.17 29.34 -22.48
C THR A 1046 1.42 28.59 -23.57
N ALA A 1047 2.09 28.35 -24.71
CA ALA A 1047 1.58 27.49 -25.77
C ALA A 1047 1.22 26.06 -25.29
N ARG A 1048 1.75 25.61 -24.14
CA ARG A 1048 1.38 24.32 -23.53
C ARG A 1048 -0.09 24.27 -23.13
N LYS A 1049 -0.69 25.39 -22.74
CA LYS A 1049 -2.14 25.44 -22.43
C LYS A 1049 -3.00 25.27 -23.68
N LEU A 1050 -2.53 25.75 -24.83
CA LEU A 1050 -3.18 25.45 -26.11
C LEU A 1050 -3.11 23.95 -26.43
N GLU A 1051 -1.94 23.32 -26.23
CA GLU A 1051 -1.80 21.87 -26.40
C GLU A 1051 -2.69 21.07 -25.43
N ALA A 1052 -2.83 21.52 -24.18
CA ALA A 1052 -3.73 20.92 -23.19
C ALA A 1052 -5.19 20.96 -23.67
N LEU A 1053 -5.67 22.10 -24.17
CA LEU A 1053 -7.02 22.23 -24.74
C LEU A 1053 -7.24 21.27 -25.91
N VAL A 1054 -6.22 21.12 -26.77
CA VAL A 1054 -6.26 20.18 -27.89
C VAL A 1054 -6.38 18.73 -27.41
N ARG A 1055 -5.55 18.33 -26.43
CA ARG A 1055 -5.58 16.97 -25.86
C ARG A 1055 -6.91 16.68 -25.16
N LEU A 1056 -7.45 17.63 -24.41
CA LEU A 1056 -8.75 17.48 -23.73
C LEU A 1056 -9.90 17.32 -24.74
N ALA A 1057 -9.91 18.11 -25.81
CA ALA A 1057 -10.93 18.02 -26.84
C ALA A 1057 -10.85 16.68 -27.60
N GLU A 1058 -9.63 16.18 -27.88
CA GLU A 1058 -9.42 14.86 -28.47
C GLU A 1058 -9.84 13.72 -27.53
N ALA A 1059 -9.46 13.79 -26.25
CA ALA A 1059 -9.89 12.83 -25.23
C ALA A 1059 -11.42 12.80 -25.10
N SER A 1060 -12.06 13.95 -25.21
CA SER A 1060 -13.51 14.04 -25.18
C SER A 1060 -14.16 13.43 -26.42
N ALA A 1061 -13.60 13.62 -27.61
CA ALA A 1061 -14.08 12.95 -28.82
C ALA A 1061 -13.93 11.42 -28.73
N ARG A 1062 -12.86 10.93 -28.09
CA ARG A 1062 -12.64 9.50 -27.82
C ARG A 1062 -13.70 8.90 -26.90
N ILE A 1063 -14.18 9.63 -25.89
CA ILE A 1063 -15.29 9.17 -25.05
C ILE A 1063 -16.52 8.85 -25.90
N ARG A 1064 -16.80 9.63 -26.95
CA ARG A 1064 -17.93 9.38 -27.89
C ARG A 1064 -17.62 8.37 -29.00
N LEU A 1065 -16.42 7.80 -29.00
CA LEU A 1065 -15.89 6.98 -30.10
C LEU A 1065 -15.95 7.69 -31.46
N SER A 1066 -15.76 9.01 -31.45
CA SER A 1066 -15.80 9.85 -32.66
C SER A 1066 -14.40 10.03 -33.25
N ASP A 1067 -14.29 9.93 -34.57
CA ASP A 1067 -13.06 10.24 -35.33
C ASP A 1067 -12.92 11.73 -35.67
N THR A 1068 -13.86 12.56 -35.21
CA THR A 1068 -13.80 14.02 -35.35
C THR A 1068 -14.07 14.72 -34.02
N VAL A 1069 -13.30 15.79 -33.75
CA VAL A 1069 -13.52 16.70 -32.62
C VAL A 1069 -14.51 17.77 -33.06
N ASP A 1070 -15.67 17.81 -32.42
CA ASP A 1070 -16.73 18.76 -32.73
C ASP A 1070 -16.60 20.04 -31.88
N GLU A 1071 -17.31 21.11 -32.24
CA GLU A 1071 -17.34 22.37 -31.47
C GLU A 1071 -17.74 22.14 -30.00
N ALA A 1072 -18.69 21.23 -29.75
CA ALA A 1072 -19.11 20.87 -28.40
C ALA A 1072 -18.00 20.22 -27.56
N ASP A 1073 -17.05 19.51 -28.18
CA ASP A 1073 -15.88 18.95 -27.48
C ASP A 1073 -14.87 20.03 -27.13
N ALA A 1074 -14.70 21.01 -28.03
CA ALA A 1074 -13.89 22.19 -27.77
C ALA A 1074 -14.49 23.03 -26.62
N ASP A 1075 -15.82 23.23 -26.60
CA ASP A 1075 -16.50 23.95 -25.52
C ASP A 1075 -16.29 23.28 -24.16
N ARG A 1076 -16.44 21.95 -24.06
CA ARG A 1076 -16.18 21.20 -22.81
C ARG A 1076 -14.74 21.34 -22.34
N ALA A 1077 -13.77 21.24 -23.27
CA ALA A 1077 -12.36 21.44 -22.94
C ALA A 1077 -12.09 22.87 -22.43
N VAL A 1078 -12.69 23.88 -23.06
CA VAL A 1078 -12.61 25.28 -22.65
C VAL A 1078 -13.25 25.48 -21.27
N ASP A 1079 -14.40 24.87 -21.00
CA ASP A 1079 -15.13 25.00 -19.73
C ASP A 1079 -14.34 24.42 -18.54
N ILE A 1080 -13.68 23.27 -18.74
CA ILE A 1080 -12.81 22.66 -17.73
C ILE A 1080 -11.57 23.54 -17.51
N ALA A 1081 -10.91 23.98 -18.57
CA ALA A 1081 -9.72 24.82 -18.45
C ALA A 1081 -10.05 26.17 -17.79
N HIS A 1082 -11.17 26.79 -18.16
CA HIS A 1082 -11.65 28.02 -17.55
C HIS A 1082 -12.00 27.84 -16.07
N TYR A 1083 -12.58 26.69 -15.69
CA TYR A 1083 -12.85 26.37 -14.29
C TYR A 1083 -11.56 26.28 -13.45
N CYS A 1084 -10.54 25.56 -13.92
CA CYS A 1084 -9.23 25.52 -13.25
C CYS A 1084 -8.59 26.90 -13.11
N LEU A 1085 -8.66 27.72 -14.17
CA LEU A 1085 -8.11 29.08 -14.15
C LEU A 1085 -8.88 30.01 -13.20
N LYS A 1086 -10.20 29.85 -13.11
CA LYS A 1086 -11.04 30.64 -12.20
C LYS A 1086 -10.73 30.29 -10.75
N GLU A 1087 -10.61 29.01 -10.42
CA GLU A 1087 -10.24 28.58 -9.06
C GLU A 1087 -8.89 29.19 -8.62
N ILE A 1088 -7.91 29.27 -9.52
CA ILE A 1088 -6.57 29.81 -9.23
C ILE A 1088 -6.53 31.36 -9.26
N GLY A 1089 -7.37 32.00 -10.07
CA GLY A 1089 -7.31 33.44 -10.40
C GLY A 1089 -8.45 34.31 -9.87
N VAL A 1090 -9.25 33.83 -8.92
CA VAL A 1090 -10.27 34.64 -8.24
C VAL A 1090 -9.66 35.39 -7.06
N ASP A 1091 -9.93 36.69 -6.96
CA ASP A 1091 -9.57 37.48 -5.78
C ASP A 1091 -10.40 37.00 -4.58
N PRO A 1092 -9.77 36.59 -3.46
CA PRO A 1092 -10.49 36.09 -2.31
C PRO A 1092 -11.44 37.11 -1.66
N GLU A 1093 -11.22 38.42 -1.83
CA GLU A 1093 -12.04 39.45 -1.20
C GLU A 1093 -13.24 39.90 -2.04
N THR A 1094 -13.09 39.92 -3.37
CA THR A 1094 -14.16 40.38 -4.27
C THR A 1094 -14.97 39.23 -4.84
N GLY A 1095 -14.43 38.00 -4.83
CA GLY A 1095 -15.05 36.84 -5.47
C GLY A 1095 -15.13 36.96 -7.00
N GLU A 1096 -14.53 38.01 -7.57
CA GLU A 1096 -14.44 38.27 -8.99
C GLU A 1096 -13.08 37.82 -9.53
N PHE A 1097 -13.04 37.47 -10.81
CA PHE A 1097 -11.80 37.16 -11.49
C PHE A 1097 -11.00 38.45 -11.65
N ASP A 1098 -9.91 38.58 -10.90
CA ASP A 1098 -9.01 39.73 -10.98
C ASP A 1098 -7.72 39.31 -11.67
N ALA A 1099 -7.45 39.91 -12.84
CA ALA A 1099 -6.23 39.65 -13.58
C ALA A 1099 -4.99 40.06 -12.76
N ASP A 1100 -5.10 41.05 -11.86
CA ASP A 1100 -3.98 41.56 -11.04
C ASP A 1100 -3.51 40.52 -10.00
N VAL A 1101 -4.38 39.62 -9.51
CA VAL A 1101 -4.02 38.48 -8.65
C VAL A 1101 -3.11 37.50 -9.40
N VAL A 1102 -3.41 37.33 -10.69
CA VAL A 1102 -2.67 36.50 -11.64
C VAL A 1102 -1.47 37.24 -12.24
N GLU A 1103 -1.32 38.55 -12.05
CA GLU A 1103 -0.17 39.32 -12.52
C GLU A 1103 0.98 39.35 -11.53
N THR A 1104 0.72 39.11 -10.24
CA THR A 1104 1.48 39.83 -9.22
C THR A 1104 1.58 39.13 -7.87
N GLY A 1105 0.84 38.03 -7.71
CA GLY A 1105 0.77 37.26 -6.45
C GLY A 1105 0.00 37.96 -5.33
N GLN A 1106 -0.44 39.20 -5.55
CA GLN A 1106 -1.23 39.99 -4.60
C GLN A 1106 -2.41 40.63 -5.32
N SER A 1107 -3.60 40.59 -4.74
CA SER A 1107 -4.75 41.31 -5.30
C SER A 1107 -4.52 42.82 -5.24
N LYS A 1108 -5.15 43.58 -6.15
CA LYS A 1108 -5.13 45.04 -6.08
C LYS A 1108 -5.61 45.54 -4.72
N THR A 1109 -6.65 44.91 -4.19
CA THR A 1109 -7.22 45.16 -2.87
C THR A 1109 -6.22 44.88 -1.74
N GLN A 1110 -5.42 43.81 -1.85
CA GLN A 1110 -4.37 43.46 -0.91
C GLN A 1110 -3.17 44.42 -0.97
N ARG A 1111 -2.73 44.82 -2.16
CA ARG A 1111 -1.65 45.80 -2.35
C ARG A 1111 -1.99 47.15 -1.77
N ASP A 1112 -3.20 47.62 -2.02
CA ASP A 1112 -3.69 48.89 -1.46
C ASP A 1112 -3.73 48.81 0.07
N ARG A 1113 -4.15 47.67 0.65
CA ARG A 1113 -4.09 47.44 2.11
C ARG A 1113 -2.66 47.46 2.66
N ILE A 1114 -1.72 46.73 2.05
CA ILE A 1114 -0.32 46.70 2.49
C ILE A 1114 0.31 48.09 2.43
N GLN A 1115 0.05 48.84 1.35
CA GLN A 1115 0.53 50.22 1.22
C GLN A 1115 -0.12 51.14 2.27
N ASN A 1116 -1.42 51.00 2.52
CA ASN A 1116 -2.12 51.78 3.54
C ASN A 1116 -1.60 51.48 4.94
N ILE A 1117 -1.42 50.20 5.30
CA ILE A 1117 -0.89 49.79 6.62
C ILE A 1117 0.55 50.26 6.80
N LYS A 1118 1.42 50.10 5.79
CA LYS A 1118 2.77 50.66 5.84
C LYS A 1118 2.78 52.18 5.98
N GLY A 1119 1.89 52.87 5.26
CA GLY A 1119 1.70 54.31 5.36
C GLY A 1119 1.28 54.72 6.77
N ILE A 1120 0.31 54.02 7.36
CA ILE A 1120 -0.16 54.27 8.74
C ILE A 1120 0.95 54.03 9.76
N ILE A 1121 1.72 52.94 9.63
CA ILE A 1121 2.86 52.66 10.53
C ILE A 1121 3.93 53.75 10.39
N SER A 1122 4.23 54.20 9.17
CA SER A 1122 5.24 55.24 8.93
C SER A 1122 4.80 56.63 9.39
N ASP A 1123 3.51 56.96 9.28
CA ASP A 1123 2.97 58.21 9.81
C ASP A 1123 2.99 58.24 11.34
N ILE A 1124 2.68 57.11 11.99
CA ILE A 1124 2.61 57.01 13.45
C ILE A 1124 4.00 56.84 14.07
N GLU A 1125 4.96 56.17 13.42
CA GLU A 1125 6.30 55.96 13.99
C GLU A 1125 7.08 57.27 14.19
N ASP A 1126 6.76 58.31 13.41
CA ASP A 1126 7.31 59.67 13.57
C ASP A 1126 6.71 60.42 14.78
N GLU A 1127 5.53 60.02 15.25
CA GLU A 1127 4.83 60.63 16.39
C GLU A 1127 5.26 60.03 17.74
N TYR A 1128 5.85 58.82 17.74
CA TYR A 1128 6.22 58.07 18.94
C TYR A 1128 7.70 57.67 18.95
N ASP A 1129 8.45 58.14 19.96
CA ASP A 1129 9.90 57.89 20.11
C ASP A 1129 10.29 56.39 20.11
N GLU A 1130 9.37 55.49 20.46
CA GLU A 1130 9.62 54.05 20.59
C GLU A 1130 9.11 53.21 19.40
N GLY A 1131 8.51 53.84 18.37
CA GLY A 1131 7.82 53.16 17.26
C GLY A 1131 6.29 53.28 17.37
N ALA A 1132 5.58 52.94 16.31
CA ALA A 1132 4.12 53.03 16.24
C ALA A 1132 3.45 51.96 17.13
N PRO A 1133 2.63 52.31 18.14
CA PRO A 1133 1.92 51.32 18.94
C PRO A 1133 0.95 50.48 18.09
N ALA A 1134 0.98 49.15 18.21
CA ALA A 1134 0.19 48.23 17.40
C ALA A 1134 -1.33 48.51 17.49
N ASP A 1135 -1.84 48.71 18.70
CA ASP A 1135 -3.26 49.03 18.95
C ASP A 1135 -3.72 50.31 18.21
N VAL A 1136 -2.84 51.31 18.11
CA VAL A 1136 -3.14 52.60 17.45
C VAL A 1136 -3.08 52.46 15.93
N VAL A 1137 -2.19 51.61 15.42
CA VAL A 1137 -2.12 51.25 13.99
C VAL A 1137 -3.39 50.51 13.58
N ILE A 1138 -3.87 49.58 14.40
CA ILE A 1138 -5.11 48.81 14.16
C ILE A 1138 -6.34 49.75 14.20
N GLU A 1139 -6.46 50.60 15.22
CA GLU A 1139 -7.56 51.59 15.31
C GLU A 1139 -7.59 52.53 14.10
N ARG A 1140 -6.42 52.96 13.62
CA ARG A 1140 -6.30 53.82 12.44
C ARG A 1140 -6.56 53.08 11.12
N ALA A 1141 -6.27 51.79 11.06
CA ALA A 1141 -6.59 50.95 9.91
C ALA A 1141 -8.11 50.74 9.78
N GLU A 1142 -8.83 50.59 10.90
CA GLU A 1142 -10.30 50.53 10.92
C GLU A 1142 -10.95 51.81 10.39
N GLU A 1143 -10.40 52.98 10.70
CA GLU A 1143 -10.90 54.27 10.19
C GLU A 1143 -10.76 54.40 8.66
N VAL A 1144 -9.82 53.65 8.05
CA VAL A 1144 -9.59 53.58 6.60
C VAL A 1144 -10.40 52.43 5.96
N GLY A 1145 -11.15 51.67 6.76
CA GLY A 1145 -12.04 50.59 6.30
C GLY A 1145 -11.37 49.22 6.21
N ILE A 1146 -10.27 49.00 6.92
CA ILE A 1146 -9.60 47.70 7.06
C ILE A 1146 -10.05 47.06 8.37
N ASP A 1147 -10.59 45.85 8.32
CA ASP A 1147 -11.05 45.12 9.51
C ASP A 1147 -9.87 44.79 10.46
N GLU A 1148 -10.09 44.81 11.77
CA GLU A 1148 -9.08 44.52 12.81
C GLU A 1148 -8.31 43.23 12.53
N SER A 1149 -9.02 42.13 12.21
CA SER A 1149 -8.36 40.84 11.96
C SER A 1149 -7.49 40.85 10.70
N LYS A 1150 -7.85 41.68 9.70
CA LYS A 1150 -7.08 41.83 8.45
C LYS A 1150 -5.85 42.70 8.67
N ALA A 1151 -5.97 43.75 9.48
CA ALA A 1151 -4.85 44.61 9.82
C ALA A 1151 -3.77 43.85 10.60
N GLU A 1152 -4.17 43.03 11.60
CA GLU A 1152 -3.26 42.18 12.36
C GLU A 1152 -2.50 41.19 11.46
N HIS A 1153 -3.22 40.48 10.58
CA HIS A 1153 -2.63 39.49 9.67
C HIS A 1153 -1.56 40.11 8.75
N GLU A 1154 -1.83 41.28 8.15
CA GLU A 1154 -0.87 41.97 7.28
C GLU A 1154 0.34 42.53 8.06
N ILE A 1155 0.14 42.99 9.30
CA ILE A 1155 1.24 43.45 10.17
C ILE A 1155 2.20 42.29 10.48
N ASP A 1156 1.67 41.11 10.84
CA ASP A 1156 2.51 39.94 11.12
C ASP A 1156 3.27 39.45 9.87
N LYS A 1157 2.66 39.54 8.69
CA LYS A 1157 3.33 39.23 7.42
C LYS A 1157 4.46 40.21 7.11
N LEU A 1158 4.24 41.51 7.35
CA LEU A 1158 5.28 42.53 7.21
C LEU A 1158 6.45 42.32 8.18
N LYS A 1159 6.16 41.81 9.38
CA LYS A 1159 7.18 41.40 10.36
C LYS A 1159 8.00 40.21 9.89
N GLN A 1160 7.36 39.17 9.35
CA GLN A 1160 8.06 37.99 8.81
C GLN A 1160 8.93 38.32 7.60
N LYS A 1161 8.47 39.20 6.70
CA LYS A 1161 9.24 39.67 5.54
C LYS A 1161 10.39 40.62 5.91
N GLY A 1162 10.45 41.07 7.16
CA GLY A 1162 11.46 42.02 7.65
C GLY A 1162 11.29 43.43 7.05
N GLU A 1163 10.09 43.76 6.59
CA GLU A 1163 9.75 45.10 6.10
C GLU A 1163 9.21 46.00 7.23
N VAL A 1164 8.66 45.37 8.28
CA VAL A 1164 8.36 45.97 9.58
C VAL A 1164 9.10 45.17 10.65
N TYR A 1165 9.58 45.80 11.71
CA TYR A 1165 10.18 45.11 12.84
C TYR A 1165 9.68 45.69 14.17
N GLU A 1166 9.79 44.90 15.23
CA GLU A 1166 9.28 45.22 16.55
C GLU A 1166 10.43 45.51 17.53
N PRO A 1167 10.85 46.79 17.72
CA PRO A 1167 11.91 47.14 18.66
C PRO A 1167 11.56 46.91 20.14
N ARG A 1168 10.27 46.94 20.50
CA ARG A 1168 9.70 46.65 21.83
C ARG A 1168 8.32 46.03 21.67
N THR A 1169 7.90 45.24 22.66
CA THR A 1169 6.58 44.60 22.69
C THR A 1169 5.48 45.61 22.33
N ASP A 1170 4.67 45.27 21.33
CA ASP A 1170 3.53 46.03 20.80
C ASP A 1170 3.88 47.38 20.13
N HIS A 1171 5.13 47.57 19.69
CA HIS A 1171 5.56 48.77 18.96
C HIS A 1171 6.24 48.40 17.63
N LEU A 1172 5.72 48.92 16.52
CA LEU A 1172 6.11 48.60 15.14
C LEU A 1172 6.96 49.72 14.53
N ARG A 1173 7.94 49.36 13.71
CA ARG A 1173 8.68 50.31 12.86
C ARG A 1173 8.87 49.77 11.46
N THR A 1174 8.81 50.65 10.47
CA THR A 1174 9.17 50.30 9.09
C THR A 1174 10.71 50.21 8.95
N THR A 1175 11.18 49.39 8.02
CA THR A 1175 12.61 49.03 7.87
C THR A 1175 13.31 49.79 6.76
#